data_AF-A0A7S7EPV4-F1
#
_entry.id   AF-A0A7S7EPV4-F1
#
_cell.length_a   1.000
_cell.length_b   1.000
_cell.length_c   1.000
_cell.angle_alpha   90.00
_cell.angle_beta   90.00
_cell.angle_gamma   90.00
#
_symmetry.space_group_name_H-M   'P 1'
#
loop_
_entity.id
_entity.type
_entity.pdbx_description
1 polymer ?
#
loop_
_entity_poly.entity_id
_entity_poly.type
_entity_poly.pdbx_seq_one_letter_code
_entity_poly.pdbx_strand_id
1 'polypeptide(L)'
;MENFIGSANGLTVSAASMMERITAWFGSVAAWFGNVFDWLGSVSAWHEGMKAAVEGYFADPIEFVEFYTFVVRWIFPVLAVAIFFRCVLPLLQGGISSRIWGFLEIKGGYRIAVRHWENSIGRSKLSDIVINLPFVSRSHAVLSYGEEGWSITDLESTGGVLVNGTKVEKTGSVQIGDTISLSGADFLFLPGDDNCESLKKEGRFQSLLKLGKGFSSWKTLLLILAFQLLGGIQLCLSIGSEWALKAAYTFFFYIIAESVYFFLLRKFTRKYTELELLIFFLCGMNLFVVAAAAPEQLYKQLAAILLGLASYSVIQMLIRDPGQGRKLKYALVAFSIVLILLNLTMGEARFGARNWINLGFITIQPMEFVKVAFVLAGTATLDKLLTTRNLTAFIGFSGACIGALILMRDLGTSVIFFVTFLVVAFMRSGDIRTIALISSGAALGAFAVVSFLPYIASRFQAWGHVWDYVDTIGFQQTRTLIAAASGGLVGLGGGNGYLVGVAASDTDLVFGILSEEWGFLIAMIVVLIVVFLALLALYLMRDCKSSFYAISACGAASIFIIQTILNVFGSLDLLPLTGVTLPFVSNGGSSMVVCWALLSFIKAADERVRPDLSSEEAAAAGYDDGYNHVEDDQGYNDTDNNENSVAENVEKGFYGRTAQIIYDERDEFERWFDEETSKQAADSDENHGKGGTEG
;
A
#
# COMPACT_ATOMS: atom_id res chain seq x y z
N MET A 1 11.95 -84.33 -27.41
CA MET A 1 12.27 -82.89 -27.50
C MET A 1 10.96 -82.15 -27.74
N GLU A 2 10.09 -82.18 -26.74
CA GLU A 2 8.71 -81.67 -26.75
C GLU A 2 8.62 -80.24 -26.21
N ASN A 3 9.70 -79.48 -26.37
CA ASN A 3 9.73 -78.03 -26.17
C ASN A 3 9.82 -77.41 -27.56
N PHE A 4 8.68 -77.16 -28.22
CA PHE A 4 8.46 -76.02 -29.16
C PHE A 4 7.08 -75.95 -29.86
N ILE A 5 6.09 -76.76 -29.50
CA ILE A 5 4.73 -76.67 -30.08
C ILE A 5 3.68 -76.61 -28.96
N GLY A 6 3.44 -75.40 -28.43
CA GLY A 6 2.50 -75.19 -27.34
C GLY A 6 2.09 -73.74 -27.19
N SER A 7 1.75 -73.04 -28.29
CA SER A 7 1.06 -71.74 -28.21
C SER A 7 0.45 -71.35 -29.57
N ALA A 8 -0.46 -72.18 -30.07
CA ALA A 8 -1.31 -71.83 -31.21
C ALA A 8 -2.61 -72.64 -31.15
N ASN A 9 -3.53 -72.24 -30.26
CA ASN A 9 -4.95 -72.61 -30.30
C ASN A 9 -5.73 -71.76 -29.28
N GLY A 10 -6.49 -70.76 -29.75
CA GLY A 10 -7.36 -69.96 -28.86
C GLY A 10 -7.96 -68.68 -29.42
N LEU A 11 -8.18 -68.57 -30.74
CA LEU A 11 -8.92 -67.46 -31.36
C LEU A 11 -10.18 -68.01 -32.05
N THR A 12 -11.26 -68.20 -31.29
CA THR A 12 -12.64 -68.25 -31.82
C THR A 12 -13.60 -67.63 -30.81
N VAL A 13 -13.72 -66.30 -30.82
CA VAL A 13 -14.85 -65.63 -30.17
C VAL A 13 -16.07 -65.86 -31.08
N SER A 14 -16.99 -66.71 -30.64
CA SER A 14 -18.23 -67.02 -31.38
C SER A 14 -19.02 -65.74 -31.67
N ALA A 15 -19.52 -65.58 -32.90
CA ALA A 15 -20.35 -64.45 -33.32
C ALA A 15 -21.58 -64.24 -32.41
N ALA A 16 -22.07 -65.30 -31.75
CA ALA A 16 -23.14 -65.23 -30.76
C ALA A 16 -22.74 -64.40 -29.52
N SER A 17 -21.51 -64.58 -29.02
CA SER A 17 -21.00 -63.84 -27.85
C SER A 17 -20.72 -62.36 -28.15
N MET A 18 -20.43 -62.03 -29.41
CA MET A 18 -20.25 -60.65 -29.84
C MET A 18 -21.60 -59.93 -29.99
N MET A 19 -22.61 -60.61 -30.56
CA MET A 19 -23.98 -60.09 -30.63
C MET A 19 -24.59 -59.87 -29.25
N GLU A 20 -24.37 -60.79 -28.30
CA GLU A 20 -24.87 -60.67 -26.92
C GLU A 20 -24.23 -59.49 -26.17
N ARG A 21 -22.96 -59.20 -26.43
CA ARG A 21 -22.27 -58.02 -25.87
C ARG A 21 -22.76 -56.71 -26.49
N ILE A 22 -23.11 -56.72 -27.77
CA ILE A 22 -23.65 -55.54 -28.46
C ILE A 22 -25.08 -55.25 -27.98
N THR A 23 -25.96 -56.24 -27.84
CA THR A 23 -27.31 -56.04 -27.28
C THR A 23 -27.27 -55.62 -25.81
N ALA A 24 -26.37 -56.17 -25.00
CA ALA A 24 -26.15 -55.70 -23.63
C ALA A 24 -25.68 -54.24 -23.58
N TRP A 25 -24.81 -53.83 -24.51
CA TRP A 25 -24.34 -52.44 -24.62
C TRP A 25 -25.48 -51.49 -25.01
N PHE A 26 -26.31 -51.84 -26.02
CA PHE A 26 -27.48 -51.03 -26.39
C PHE A 26 -28.51 -50.93 -25.26
N GLY A 27 -28.74 -52.02 -24.50
CA GLY A 27 -29.60 -51.98 -23.31
C GLY A 27 -29.06 -51.06 -22.21
N SER A 28 -27.74 -51.03 -22.02
CA SER A 28 -27.07 -50.14 -21.06
C SER A 28 -27.17 -48.67 -21.48
N VAL A 29 -27.05 -48.39 -22.78
CA VAL A 29 -27.21 -47.04 -23.35
C VAL A 29 -28.66 -46.57 -23.24
N ALA A 30 -29.64 -47.44 -23.52
CA ALA A 30 -31.06 -47.12 -23.36
C ALA A 30 -31.44 -46.84 -21.89
N ALA A 31 -30.92 -47.63 -20.96
CA ALA A 31 -31.10 -47.39 -19.52
C ALA A 31 -30.43 -46.09 -19.05
N TRP A 32 -29.27 -45.73 -19.61
CA TRP A 32 -28.61 -44.46 -19.34
C TRP A 32 -29.44 -43.27 -19.86
N PHE A 33 -30.00 -43.34 -21.07
CA PHE A 33 -30.90 -42.31 -21.57
C PHE A 33 -32.20 -42.22 -20.75
N GLY A 34 -32.76 -43.36 -20.30
CA GLY A 34 -33.90 -43.38 -19.38
C GLY A 34 -33.62 -42.64 -18.07
N ASN A 35 -32.46 -42.91 -17.45
CA ASN A 35 -32.02 -42.20 -16.24
C ASN A 35 -31.77 -40.71 -16.47
N VAL A 36 -31.29 -40.33 -17.66
CA VAL A 36 -31.10 -38.91 -18.03
C VAL A 36 -32.44 -38.21 -18.25
N PHE A 37 -33.42 -38.88 -18.87
CA PHE A 37 -34.78 -38.32 -19.05
C PHE A 37 -35.55 -38.24 -17.73
N ASP A 38 -35.42 -39.22 -16.84
CA ASP A 38 -35.97 -39.16 -15.48
C ASP A 38 -35.28 -38.07 -14.64
N TRP A 39 -33.97 -37.89 -14.80
CA TRP A 39 -33.23 -36.79 -14.17
C TRP A 39 -33.67 -35.43 -14.72
N LEU A 40 -33.84 -35.27 -16.04
CA LEU A 40 -34.36 -34.05 -16.66
C LEU A 40 -35.81 -33.76 -16.25
N GLY A 41 -36.64 -34.81 -16.13
CA GLY A 41 -37.99 -34.74 -15.55
C GLY A 41 -37.96 -34.25 -14.10
N SER A 42 -37.03 -34.77 -13.29
CA SER A 42 -36.84 -34.33 -11.90
C SER A 42 -36.38 -32.87 -11.79
N VAL A 43 -35.55 -32.39 -12.74
CA VAL A 43 -35.11 -30.99 -12.81
C VAL A 43 -36.27 -30.08 -13.25
N SER A 44 -37.14 -30.51 -14.15
CA SER A 44 -38.34 -29.75 -14.54
C SER A 44 -39.39 -29.68 -13.43
N ALA A 45 -39.61 -30.78 -12.69
CA ALA A 45 -40.47 -30.83 -11.52
C ALA A 45 -39.88 -30.03 -10.34
N TRP A 46 -38.56 -30.04 -10.18
CA TRP A 46 -37.86 -29.17 -9.24
C TRP A 46 -37.94 -27.69 -9.64
N HIS A 47 -37.88 -27.38 -10.93
CA HIS A 47 -38.05 -26.02 -11.44
C HIS A 47 -39.48 -25.49 -11.28
N GLU A 48 -40.51 -26.31 -11.55
CA GLU A 48 -41.90 -25.96 -11.30
C GLU A 48 -42.21 -25.90 -9.79
N GLY A 49 -41.65 -26.82 -9.00
CA GLY A 49 -41.74 -26.78 -7.53
C GLY A 49 -41.04 -25.56 -6.93
N MET A 50 -39.88 -25.17 -7.47
CA MET A 50 -39.22 -23.92 -7.12
C MET A 50 -40.02 -22.71 -7.57
N LYS A 51 -40.59 -22.69 -8.77
CA LYS A 51 -41.45 -21.59 -9.22
C LYS A 51 -42.68 -21.43 -8.34
N ALA A 52 -43.37 -22.51 -8.00
CA ALA A 52 -44.52 -22.47 -7.12
C ALA A 52 -44.13 -22.09 -5.67
N ALA A 53 -42.99 -22.56 -5.18
CA ALA A 53 -42.44 -22.17 -3.88
C ALA A 53 -42.03 -20.69 -3.86
N VAL A 54 -41.40 -20.19 -4.93
CA VAL A 54 -41.06 -18.79 -5.15
C VAL A 54 -42.35 -17.96 -5.20
N GLU A 55 -43.30 -18.27 -6.07
CA GLU A 55 -44.57 -17.53 -6.19
C GLU A 55 -45.39 -17.51 -4.88
N GLY A 56 -45.29 -18.55 -4.03
CA GLY A 56 -45.84 -18.56 -2.68
C GLY A 56 -45.05 -17.72 -1.67
N TYR A 57 -43.71 -17.81 -1.69
CA TYR A 57 -42.81 -17.08 -0.78
C TYR A 57 -42.80 -15.56 -1.01
N PHE A 58 -43.03 -15.11 -2.25
CA PHE A 58 -43.08 -13.69 -2.59
C PHE A 58 -44.41 -13.01 -2.18
N ALA A 59 -45.36 -13.76 -1.58
CA ALA A 59 -46.61 -13.21 -1.05
C ALA A 59 -46.47 -12.63 0.37
N ASP A 60 -45.53 -13.15 1.17
CA ASP A 60 -45.28 -12.71 2.55
C ASP A 60 -43.97 -11.89 2.66
N PRO A 61 -44.01 -10.62 3.09
CA PRO A 61 -42.83 -9.75 3.14
C PRO A 61 -41.69 -10.29 4.01
N ILE A 62 -42.00 -11.07 5.05
CA ILE A 62 -41.01 -11.63 5.99
C ILE A 62 -40.19 -12.74 5.32
N GLU A 63 -40.86 -13.64 4.61
CA GLU A 63 -40.21 -14.75 3.90
C GLU A 63 -39.28 -14.25 2.78
N PHE A 64 -39.68 -13.15 2.10
CA PHE A 64 -38.82 -12.51 1.10
C PHE A 64 -37.53 -11.94 1.72
N VAL A 65 -37.59 -11.28 2.88
CA VAL A 65 -36.41 -10.69 3.53
C VAL A 65 -35.43 -11.77 3.98
N GLU A 66 -35.93 -12.89 4.53
CA GLU A 66 -35.08 -14.02 4.92
C GLU A 66 -34.41 -14.68 3.71
N PHE A 67 -35.17 -14.91 2.63
CA PHE A 67 -34.63 -15.46 1.38
C PHE A 67 -33.58 -14.53 0.76
N TYR A 68 -33.88 -13.23 0.65
CA TYR A 68 -32.93 -12.24 0.14
C TYR A 68 -31.65 -12.22 1.00
N THR A 69 -31.80 -12.15 2.32
CA THR A 69 -30.68 -12.19 3.26
C THR A 69 -29.83 -13.44 3.07
N PHE A 70 -30.46 -14.62 2.97
CA PHE A 70 -29.78 -15.88 2.74
C PHE A 70 -28.95 -15.86 1.45
N VAL A 71 -29.54 -15.41 0.33
CA VAL A 71 -28.86 -15.36 -0.97
C VAL A 71 -27.68 -14.39 -0.95
N VAL A 72 -27.90 -13.15 -0.48
CA VAL A 72 -26.88 -12.09 -0.62
C VAL A 72 -25.72 -12.30 0.34
N ARG A 73 -25.94 -12.94 1.50
CA ARG A 73 -24.86 -13.40 2.41
C ARG A 73 -23.78 -14.19 1.67
N TRP A 74 -24.15 -15.10 0.77
CA TRP A 74 -23.17 -15.87 -0.03
C TRP A 74 -22.53 -15.07 -1.17
N ILE A 75 -23.25 -14.10 -1.73
CA ILE A 75 -22.78 -13.26 -2.83
C ILE A 75 -21.73 -12.24 -2.35
N PHE A 76 -21.93 -11.63 -1.17
CA PHE A 76 -21.08 -10.54 -0.70
C PHE A 76 -19.59 -10.91 -0.56
N PRO A 77 -19.19 -12.05 0.06
CA PRO A 77 -17.79 -12.44 0.13
C PRO A 77 -17.16 -12.63 -1.25
N VAL A 78 -17.89 -13.23 -2.19
CA VAL A 78 -17.40 -13.45 -3.57
C VAL A 78 -17.19 -12.12 -4.29
N LEU A 79 -18.14 -11.19 -4.17
CA LEU A 79 -18.01 -9.84 -4.73
C LEU A 79 -16.84 -9.08 -4.07
N ALA A 80 -16.72 -9.10 -2.75
CA ALA A 80 -15.66 -8.42 -2.03
C ALA A 80 -14.27 -8.93 -2.44
N VAL A 81 -14.09 -10.26 -2.57
CA VAL A 81 -12.84 -10.86 -3.06
C VAL A 81 -12.57 -10.44 -4.50
N ALA A 82 -13.58 -10.47 -5.38
CA ALA A 82 -13.43 -10.07 -6.77
C ALA A 82 -13.05 -8.58 -6.91
N ILE A 83 -13.67 -7.69 -6.13
CA ILE A 83 -13.35 -6.25 -6.08
C ILE A 83 -11.90 -6.06 -5.59
N PHE A 84 -11.54 -6.71 -4.48
CA PHE A 84 -10.19 -6.64 -3.91
C PHE A 84 -9.11 -6.97 -4.95
N PHE A 85 -9.18 -8.14 -5.59
CA PHE A 85 -8.19 -8.53 -6.59
C PHE A 85 -8.21 -7.66 -7.84
N ARG A 86 -9.38 -7.17 -8.27
CA ARG A 86 -9.49 -6.27 -9.43
C ARG A 86 -8.89 -4.89 -9.20
N CYS A 87 -8.84 -4.41 -7.96
CA CYS A 87 -8.15 -3.18 -7.61
C CYS A 87 -6.66 -3.39 -7.32
N VAL A 88 -6.32 -4.46 -6.59
CA VAL A 88 -4.95 -4.71 -6.12
C VAL A 88 -4.00 -5.11 -7.25
N LEU A 89 -4.42 -6.01 -8.14
CA LEU A 89 -3.52 -6.55 -9.16
C LEU A 89 -2.98 -5.47 -10.13
N PRO A 90 -3.81 -4.57 -10.71
CA PRO A 90 -3.28 -3.50 -11.56
C PRO A 90 -2.32 -2.56 -10.82
N LEU A 91 -2.58 -2.27 -9.54
CA LEU A 91 -1.71 -1.41 -8.71
C LEU A 91 -0.34 -2.03 -8.44
N LEU A 92 -0.14 -3.33 -8.62
CA LEU A 92 1.15 -4.01 -8.45
C LEU A 92 1.92 -4.24 -9.77
N GLN A 93 1.30 -3.96 -10.93
CA GLN A 93 1.91 -4.25 -12.23
C GLN A 93 2.94 -3.22 -12.69
N GLY A 94 2.77 -1.94 -12.34
CA GLY A 94 3.55 -0.84 -12.91
C GLY A 94 4.86 -0.54 -12.20
N GLY A 95 5.71 -1.53 -11.96
CA GLY A 95 7.06 -1.32 -11.45
C GLY A 95 8.09 -1.83 -12.45
N ILE A 96 9.21 -1.12 -12.53
CA ILE A 96 10.34 -1.31 -13.45
C ILE A 96 10.17 -0.61 -14.82
N SER A 97 9.91 0.70 -14.81
CA SER A 97 10.57 1.57 -15.79
C SER A 97 11.80 2.16 -15.11
N SER A 98 12.88 1.39 -15.07
CA SER A 98 14.18 1.92 -14.63
C SER A 98 14.77 2.76 -15.76
N ARG A 99 14.15 3.91 -16.06
CA ARG A 99 14.76 4.88 -16.98
C ARG A 99 16.12 5.27 -16.39
N ILE A 100 17.19 4.93 -17.08
CA ILE A 100 18.54 5.33 -16.69
C ILE A 100 18.68 6.79 -17.11
N TRP A 101 18.92 7.67 -16.16
CA TRP A 101 19.01 9.11 -16.38
C TRP A 101 20.39 9.55 -16.91
N GLY A 102 21.41 8.73 -16.64
CA GLY A 102 22.79 8.98 -17.00
C GLY A 102 23.69 7.84 -16.54
N PHE A 103 24.96 7.92 -16.90
CA PHE A 103 25.99 7.03 -16.37
C PHE A 103 27.12 7.84 -15.75
N LEU A 104 27.68 7.35 -14.64
CA LEU A 104 28.99 7.80 -14.16
C LEU A 104 30.03 6.78 -14.63
N GLU A 105 30.86 7.19 -15.58
CA GLU A 105 31.92 6.36 -16.15
C GLU A 105 33.24 6.61 -15.43
N ILE A 106 33.90 5.53 -15.01
CA ILE A 106 35.24 5.57 -14.42
C ILE A 106 36.28 5.49 -15.53
N LYS A 107 37.44 6.13 -15.35
CA LYS A 107 38.63 5.92 -16.19
C LYS A 107 38.94 4.41 -16.28
N GLY A 108 38.59 3.79 -17.41
CA GLY A 108 38.58 2.34 -17.59
C GLY A 108 37.32 1.77 -18.26
N GLY A 109 36.30 2.60 -18.50
CA GLY A 109 35.10 2.23 -19.28
C GLY A 109 33.98 1.55 -18.48
N TYR A 110 34.15 1.42 -17.16
CA TYR A 110 33.10 0.91 -16.28
C TYR A 110 32.06 2.00 -16.02
N ARG A 111 30.78 1.69 -16.28
CA ARG A 111 29.66 2.64 -16.18
C ARG A 111 28.73 2.29 -15.04
N ILE A 112 28.51 3.26 -14.15
CA ILE A 112 27.55 3.15 -13.06
C ILE A 112 26.27 3.88 -13.45
N ALA A 113 25.15 3.17 -13.52
CA ALA A 113 23.86 3.75 -13.90
C ALA A 113 23.32 4.71 -12.84
N VAL A 114 22.99 5.93 -13.26
CA VAL A 114 22.24 6.92 -12.48
C VAL A 114 20.75 6.66 -12.71
N ARG A 115 20.10 6.02 -11.73
CA ARG A 115 18.73 5.49 -11.89
C ARG A 115 17.64 6.45 -11.43
N HIS A 116 18.00 7.43 -10.62
CA HIS A 116 17.07 8.37 -10.02
C HIS A 116 17.41 9.81 -10.43
N TRP A 117 16.45 10.72 -10.30
CA TRP A 117 16.67 12.16 -10.35
C TRP A 117 17.48 12.67 -9.13
N GLU A 118 17.56 11.93 -8.02
CA GLU A 118 18.39 12.24 -6.85
C GLU A 118 19.08 10.94 -6.41
N ASN A 119 20.41 10.92 -6.39
CA ASN A 119 21.22 9.74 -6.09
C ASN A 119 22.25 10.12 -5.05
N SER A 120 22.18 9.45 -3.91
CA SER A 120 23.22 9.49 -2.88
C SER A 120 24.45 8.71 -3.33
N ILE A 121 25.62 9.32 -3.16
CA ILE A 121 26.90 8.75 -3.56
C ILE A 121 27.76 8.59 -2.31
N GLY A 122 28.34 7.40 -2.10
CA GLY A 122 29.30 7.19 -1.02
C GLY A 122 29.75 5.74 -0.84
N ARG A 123 30.58 5.51 0.19
CA ARG A 123 31.09 4.18 0.53
C ARG A 123 30.08 3.29 1.24
N SER A 124 28.99 3.86 1.77
CA SER A 124 27.95 3.09 2.46
C SER A 124 27.23 2.16 1.49
N LYS A 125 26.91 0.95 1.93
CA LYS A 125 26.01 0.04 1.18
C LYS A 125 24.58 0.56 1.06
N LEU A 126 24.25 1.64 1.79
CA LEU A 126 22.95 2.31 1.73
C LEU A 126 22.92 3.47 0.74
N SER A 127 24.05 3.80 0.09
CA SER A 127 24.10 4.82 -0.96
C SER A 127 23.54 4.26 -2.27
N ASP A 128 22.86 5.09 -3.07
CA ASP A 128 22.33 4.70 -4.38
C ASP A 128 23.47 4.33 -5.35
N ILE A 129 24.55 5.09 -5.29
CA ILE A 129 25.80 4.85 -6.02
C ILE A 129 26.88 4.52 -4.98
N VAL A 130 27.21 3.24 -4.90
CA VAL A 130 28.19 2.73 -3.95
C VAL A 130 29.59 2.79 -4.55
N ILE A 131 30.44 3.64 -4.00
CA ILE A 131 31.84 3.75 -4.39
C ILE A 131 32.68 3.27 -3.21
N ASN A 132 33.09 2.00 -3.26
CA ASN A 132 33.78 1.35 -2.15
C ASN A 132 35.28 1.70 -2.08
N LEU A 133 35.60 2.99 -2.04
CA LEU A 133 36.98 3.48 -1.95
C LEU A 133 37.27 3.99 -0.53
N PRO A 134 38.44 3.67 0.07
CA PRO A 134 38.74 4.01 1.46
C PRO A 134 38.65 5.51 1.79
N PHE A 135 38.97 6.35 0.80
CA PHE A 135 38.98 7.81 0.86
C PHE A 135 37.60 8.45 0.59
N VAL A 136 36.61 7.66 0.18
CA VAL A 136 35.23 8.14 0.00
C VAL A 136 34.46 7.97 1.32
N SER A 137 33.95 9.08 1.86
CA SER A 137 33.03 9.11 3.01
C SER A 137 31.80 8.18 2.83
N ARG A 138 31.21 7.71 3.94
CA ARG A 138 30.05 6.80 3.91
C ARG A 138 28.86 7.43 3.16
N SER A 139 28.61 8.70 3.40
CA SER A 139 27.68 9.55 2.64
C SER A 139 28.52 10.73 2.15
N HIS A 140 28.86 10.76 0.87
CA HIS A 140 29.86 11.69 0.34
C HIS A 140 29.19 12.87 -0.38
N ALA A 141 28.33 12.56 -1.35
CA ALA A 141 27.67 13.56 -2.18
C ALA A 141 26.25 13.12 -2.54
N VAL A 142 25.46 14.04 -3.08
CA VAL A 142 24.16 13.75 -3.68
C VAL A 142 24.12 14.39 -5.06
N LEU A 143 23.91 13.58 -6.09
CA LEU A 143 23.69 14.04 -7.46
C LEU A 143 22.18 14.13 -7.70
N SER A 144 21.69 15.34 -7.95
CA SER A 144 20.26 15.65 -8.07
C SER A 144 19.94 16.40 -9.37
N TYR A 145 18.74 16.22 -9.92
CA TYR A 145 18.24 16.87 -11.11
C TYR A 145 17.05 17.76 -10.74
N GLY A 146 17.20 19.08 -10.84
CA GLY A 146 16.19 20.06 -10.46
C GLY A 146 15.68 20.90 -11.64
N GLU A 147 14.97 22.00 -11.34
CA GLU A 147 14.47 22.95 -12.35
C GLU A 147 15.58 23.60 -13.18
N GLU A 148 16.79 23.74 -12.61
CA GLU A 148 17.97 24.34 -13.26
C GLU A 148 18.94 23.27 -13.85
N GLY A 149 18.53 22.01 -13.89
CA GLY A 149 19.33 20.90 -14.40
C GLY A 149 20.04 20.08 -13.31
N TRP A 150 21.10 19.36 -13.68
CA TRP A 150 21.85 18.55 -12.73
C TRP A 150 22.65 19.42 -11.77
N SER A 151 22.69 18.99 -10.51
CA SER A 151 23.49 19.61 -9.47
C SER A 151 24.01 18.54 -8.51
N ILE A 152 25.22 18.74 -8.02
CA ILE A 152 25.84 17.88 -7.02
C ILE A 152 26.03 18.65 -5.72
N THR A 153 25.60 18.05 -4.62
CA THR A 153 25.70 18.62 -3.27
C THR A 153 26.68 17.80 -2.44
N ASP A 154 27.66 18.46 -1.83
CA ASP A 154 28.61 17.82 -0.91
C ASP A 154 27.96 17.68 0.48
N LEU A 155 27.98 16.47 1.05
CA LEU A 155 27.40 16.17 2.36
C LEU A 155 28.41 16.35 3.49
N GLU A 156 29.16 17.46 3.46
CA GLU A 156 30.28 17.74 4.39
C GLU A 156 31.30 16.58 4.41
N SER A 157 31.61 16.05 3.23
CA SER A 157 32.52 14.91 3.09
C SER A 157 33.96 15.27 3.47
N THR A 158 34.73 14.25 3.85
CA THR A 158 36.11 14.44 4.33
C THR A 158 37.06 14.87 3.20
N GLY A 159 36.78 14.44 1.97
CA GLY A 159 37.58 14.74 0.77
C GLY A 159 37.03 15.87 -0.10
N GLY A 160 35.76 16.25 0.10
CA GLY A 160 35.07 17.23 -0.73
C GLY A 160 34.73 16.72 -2.14
N VAL A 161 33.88 17.48 -2.83
CA VAL A 161 33.46 17.22 -4.22
C VAL A 161 34.05 18.28 -5.14
N LEU A 162 34.60 17.86 -6.28
CA LEU A 162 35.04 18.76 -7.35
C LEU A 162 34.23 18.50 -8.63
N VAL A 163 33.86 19.55 -9.35
CA VAL A 163 33.27 19.47 -10.69
C VAL A 163 34.21 20.17 -11.65
N ASN A 164 34.71 19.46 -12.65
CA ASN A 164 35.72 19.94 -13.60
C ASN A 164 36.95 20.59 -12.90
N GLY A 165 37.38 19.99 -11.78
CA GLY A 165 38.50 20.48 -10.97
C GLY A 165 38.19 21.66 -10.05
N THR A 166 36.99 22.22 -10.07
CA THR A 166 36.58 23.31 -9.18
C THR A 166 35.85 22.74 -7.95
N LYS A 167 36.28 23.14 -6.75
CA LYS A 167 35.69 22.62 -5.50
C LYS A 167 34.29 23.20 -5.28
N VAL A 168 33.34 22.33 -4.96
CA VAL A 168 31.97 22.71 -4.63
C VAL A 168 31.89 23.06 -3.14
N GLU A 169 31.48 24.29 -2.79
CA GLU A 169 31.34 24.68 -1.37
C GLU A 169 30.13 24.04 -0.68
N LYS A 170 29.02 23.87 -1.42
CA LYS A 170 27.81 23.26 -0.89
C LYS A 170 26.99 22.54 -1.96
N THR A 171 26.64 23.25 -3.04
CA THR A 171 25.95 22.70 -4.21
C THR A 171 26.55 23.32 -5.46
N GLY A 172 26.86 22.51 -6.47
CA GLY A 172 27.41 22.93 -7.75
C GLY A 172 26.55 22.41 -8.90
N SER A 173 26.41 23.18 -9.98
CA SER A 173 25.75 22.71 -11.20
C SER A 173 26.66 21.69 -11.91
N VAL A 174 26.05 20.69 -12.52
CA VAL A 174 26.70 19.64 -13.31
C VAL A 174 26.00 19.59 -14.66
N GLN A 175 26.76 19.36 -15.73
CA GLN A 175 26.24 19.09 -17.06
C GLN A 175 26.68 17.71 -17.54
N ILE A 176 25.96 17.18 -18.52
CA ILE A 176 26.38 15.95 -19.21
C ILE A 176 27.70 16.24 -19.92
N GLY A 177 28.70 15.39 -19.71
CA GLY A 177 30.08 15.56 -20.15
C GLY A 177 31.02 16.09 -19.05
N ASP A 178 30.51 16.54 -17.92
CA ASP A 178 31.35 17.03 -16.82
C ASP A 178 32.04 15.88 -16.08
N THR A 179 33.23 16.18 -15.55
CA THR A 179 33.97 15.28 -14.66
C THR A 179 33.67 15.62 -13.21
N ILE A 180 33.05 14.69 -12.49
CA ILE A 180 32.81 14.75 -11.06
C ILE A 180 33.95 14.01 -10.35
N SER A 181 34.71 14.68 -9.49
CA SER A 181 35.73 14.05 -8.67
C SER A 181 35.30 13.95 -7.21
N LEU A 182 35.38 12.75 -6.65
CA LEU A 182 35.03 12.42 -5.27
C LEU A 182 36.29 11.99 -4.52
N SER A 183 36.89 12.90 -3.76
CA SER A 183 38.15 12.66 -3.04
C SER A 183 39.27 12.08 -3.94
N GLY A 184 39.36 12.53 -5.19
CA GLY A 184 40.38 12.12 -6.17
C GLY A 184 39.99 10.97 -7.10
N ALA A 185 38.80 10.38 -6.94
CA ALA A 185 38.24 9.47 -7.94
C ALA A 185 37.40 10.25 -8.95
N ASP A 186 37.84 10.26 -10.21
CA ASP A 186 37.18 10.99 -11.30
C ASP A 186 36.13 10.13 -12.00
N PHE A 187 34.93 10.70 -12.17
CA PHE A 187 33.79 10.10 -12.86
C PHE A 187 33.32 11.04 -13.96
N LEU A 188 33.25 10.55 -15.19
CA LEU A 188 32.67 11.28 -16.32
C LEU A 188 31.15 11.06 -16.32
N PHE A 189 30.37 12.14 -16.34
CA PHE A 189 28.91 12.05 -16.38
C PHE A 189 28.42 11.97 -17.83
N LEU A 190 27.78 10.85 -18.19
CA LEU A 190 27.32 10.54 -19.55
C LEU A 190 25.78 10.53 -19.62
N PRO A 191 25.20 10.75 -20.81
CA PRO A 191 23.74 10.68 -21.00
C PRO A 191 23.22 9.26 -20.77
N GLY A 192 21.95 9.16 -20.37
CA GLY A 192 21.26 7.88 -20.25
C GLY A 192 20.95 7.29 -21.63
N ASP A 193 21.00 5.97 -21.75
CA ASP A 193 20.65 5.26 -22.99
C ASP A 193 19.15 4.93 -22.93
N ASP A 194 18.34 5.47 -23.84
CA ASP A 194 16.89 5.24 -23.87
C ASP A 194 16.53 3.79 -24.28
N ASN A 195 17.50 3.03 -24.80
CA ASN A 195 17.35 1.65 -25.30
C ASN A 195 17.57 0.54 -24.26
N CYS A 196 17.70 0.86 -22.96
CA CYS A 196 17.96 -0.16 -21.96
C CYS A 196 16.69 -0.99 -21.65
N GLU A 197 16.49 -2.10 -22.38
CA GLU A 197 15.48 -3.10 -22.05
C GLU A 197 15.61 -3.49 -20.57
N SER A 198 14.54 -3.25 -19.82
CA SER A 198 14.43 -3.67 -18.43
C SER A 198 14.72 -5.18 -18.35
N LEU A 199 15.75 -5.60 -17.62
CA LEU A 199 16.00 -7.00 -17.26
C LEU A 199 14.80 -7.56 -16.47
N LYS A 200 13.77 -8.02 -17.19
CA LYS A 200 12.58 -8.66 -16.62
C LYS A 200 12.97 -10.06 -16.13
N LYS A 201 13.29 -10.19 -14.85
CA LYS A 201 13.37 -11.51 -14.22
C LYS A 201 11.98 -12.13 -14.14
N GLU A 202 11.70 -13.09 -15.01
CA GLU A 202 10.47 -13.88 -15.03
C GLU A 202 10.37 -14.79 -13.79
N GLY A 203 9.76 -14.27 -12.73
CA GLY A 203 9.38 -15.05 -11.55
C GLY A 203 7.91 -15.47 -11.58
N ARG A 204 7.56 -16.52 -10.82
CA ARG A 204 6.17 -16.99 -10.56
C ARG A 204 5.24 -15.88 -10.03
N PHE A 205 5.80 -14.82 -9.46
CA PHE A 205 5.08 -13.62 -9.04
C PHE A 205 4.66 -12.74 -10.24
N GLN A 206 5.48 -12.63 -11.29
CA GLN A 206 5.12 -11.90 -12.50
C GLN A 206 3.99 -12.58 -13.29
N SER A 207 3.88 -13.92 -13.28
CA SER A 207 2.74 -14.60 -13.92
C SER A 207 1.42 -14.32 -13.21
N LEU A 208 1.42 -14.21 -11.88
CA LEU A 208 0.26 -13.75 -11.12
C LEU A 208 -0.09 -12.29 -11.43
N LEU A 209 0.93 -11.42 -11.59
CA LEU A 209 0.71 -10.04 -12.00
C LEU A 209 0.17 -9.94 -13.43
N LYS A 210 0.53 -10.84 -14.36
CA LYS A 210 -0.03 -10.87 -15.72
C LYS A 210 -1.56 -11.08 -15.74
N LEU A 211 -2.18 -11.68 -14.70
CA LEU A 211 -3.64 -11.86 -14.60
C LEU A 211 -4.43 -10.54 -14.50
N GLY A 212 -3.83 -9.46 -14.01
CA GLY A 212 -4.49 -8.16 -13.94
C GLY A 212 -4.54 -7.42 -15.29
N LYS A 213 -3.82 -7.90 -16.32
CA LYS A 213 -3.79 -7.24 -17.63
C LYS A 213 -5.19 -7.31 -18.25
N GLY A 214 -5.70 -6.17 -18.71
CA GLY A 214 -7.02 -6.08 -19.35
C GLY A 214 -8.19 -5.93 -18.39
N PHE A 215 -7.96 -5.73 -17.09
CA PHE A 215 -9.02 -5.27 -16.19
C PHE A 215 -9.39 -3.83 -16.55
N SER A 216 -10.66 -3.65 -16.92
CA SER A 216 -11.21 -2.33 -17.16
C SER A 216 -11.72 -1.75 -15.85
N SER A 217 -11.21 -0.58 -15.45
CA SER A 217 -11.61 0.11 -14.21
C SER A 217 -13.13 0.37 -14.16
N TRP A 218 -13.78 0.53 -15.32
CA TRP A 218 -15.25 0.63 -15.42
C TRP A 218 -15.97 -0.65 -14.97
N LYS A 219 -15.45 -1.84 -15.32
CA LYS A 219 -16.04 -3.12 -14.86
C LYS A 219 -15.88 -3.30 -13.36
N THR A 220 -14.76 -2.82 -12.80
CA THR A 220 -14.53 -2.82 -11.35
C THR A 220 -15.51 -1.90 -10.63
N LEU A 221 -15.75 -0.69 -11.18
CA LEU A 221 -16.79 0.20 -10.66
C LEU A 221 -18.17 -0.47 -10.66
N LEU A 222 -18.58 -1.12 -11.76
CA LEU A 222 -19.88 -1.82 -11.81
C LEU A 222 -20.03 -2.90 -10.71
N LEU A 223 -18.96 -3.60 -10.36
CA LEU A 223 -18.99 -4.57 -9.25
C LEU A 223 -19.16 -3.88 -7.89
N ILE A 224 -18.50 -2.74 -7.68
CA ILE A 224 -18.64 -1.93 -6.48
C ILE A 224 -20.07 -1.39 -6.36
N LEU A 225 -20.63 -0.83 -7.44
CA LEU A 225 -22.01 -0.34 -7.48
C LEU A 225 -23.01 -1.47 -7.19
N ALA A 226 -22.80 -2.66 -7.76
CA ALA A 226 -23.63 -3.83 -7.49
C ALA A 226 -23.55 -4.25 -6.02
N PHE A 227 -22.35 -4.31 -5.44
CA PHE A 227 -22.13 -4.61 -4.03
C PHE A 227 -22.86 -3.60 -3.12
N GLN A 228 -22.71 -2.30 -3.40
CA GLN A 228 -23.35 -1.22 -2.64
C GLN A 228 -24.87 -1.24 -2.77
N LEU A 229 -25.40 -1.49 -3.98
CA LEU A 229 -26.84 -1.58 -4.22
C LEU A 229 -27.46 -2.75 -3.46
N LEU A 230 -26.85 -3.93 -3.54
CA LEU A 230 -27.33 -5.13 -2.83
C LEU A 230 -27.32 -4.94 -1.31
N GLY A 231 -26.26 -4.34 -0.75
CA GLY A 231 -26.20 -4.05 0.68
C GLY A 231 -27.12 -2.92 1.11
N GLY A 232 -27.30 -1.89 0.27
CA GLY A 232 -28.27 -0.84 0.50
C GLY A 232 -29.70 -1.38 0.57
N ILE A 233 -30.08 -2.29 -0.34
CA ILE A 233 -31.37 -2.98 -0.31
C ILE A 233 -31.51 -3.84 0.94
N GLN A 234 -30.50 -4.65 1.29
CA GLN A 234 -30.48 -5.47 2.52
C GLN A 234 -30.82 -4.62 3.75
N LEU A 235 -30.15 -3.47 3.89
CA LEU A 235 -30.30 -2.57 5.03
C LEU A 235 -31.64 -1.84 5.03
N CYS A 236 -32.15 -1.45 3.85
CA CYS A 236 -33.49 -0.88 3.76
C CYS A 236 -34.59 -1.87 4.18
N LEU A 237 -34.34 -3.17 4.03
CA LEU A 237 -35.25 -4.23 4.45
C LEU A 237 -35.16 -4.56 5.95
N SER A 238 -34.00 -4.35 6.59
CA SER A 238 -33.75 -4.79 7.97
C SER A 238 -33.81 -3.71 9.06
N ILE A 239 -33.40 -2.46 8.80
CA ILE A 239 -33.24 -1.41 9.85
C ILE A 239 -34.57 -0.74 10.27
N GLY A 240 -35.70 -1.22 9.74
CA GLY A 240 -37.03 -0.70 10.04
C GLY A 240 -37.46 0.48 9.15
N SER A 241 -38.78 0.71 9.10
CA SER A 241 -39.41 1.62 8.13
C SER A 241 -39.05 3.10 8.32
N GLU A 242 -38.73 3.53 9.54
CA GLU A 242 -38.36 4.94 9.82
C GLU A 242 -37.03 5.35 9.18
N TRP A 243 -36.06 4.42 9.13
CA TRP A 243 -34.70 4.70 8.67
C TRP A 243 -34.44 4.23 7.24
N ALA A 244 -35.24 3.29 6.72
CA ALA A 244 -35.10 2.74 5.38
C ALA A 244 -35.02 3.81 4.29
N LEU A 245 -35.87 4.85 4.35
CA LEU A 245 -35.90 5.91 3.35
C LEU A 245 -34.64 6.81 3.43
N LYS A 246 -34.13 7.07 4.64
CA LYS A 246 -32.86 7.80 4.82
C LYS A 246 -31.68 6.99 4.30
N ALA A 247 -31.65 5.69 4.59
CA ALA A 247 -30.64 4.77 4.06
C ALA A 247 -30.67 4.74 2.53
N ALA A 248 -31.85 4.55 1.92
CA ALA A 248 -32.02 4.54 0.47
C ALA A 248 -31.48 5.81 -0.21
N TYR A 249 -31.84 7.00 0.30
CA TYR A 249 -31.30 8.25 -0.23
C TYR A 249 -29.78 8.36 -0.05
N THR A 250 -29.25 7.94 1.10
CA THR A 250 -27.82 7.99 1.38
C THR A 250 -27.03 7.15 0.37
N PHE A 251 -27.45 5.89 0.15
CA PHE A 251 -26.81 5.01 -0.84
C PHE A 251 -26.97 5.54 -2.27
N PHE A 252 -28.16 6.04 -2.63
CA PHE A 252 -28.41 6.62 -3.95
C PHE A 252 -27.49 7.82 -4.25
N PHE A 253 -27.40 8.78 -3.33
CA PHE A 253 -26.52 9.94 -3.51
C PHE A 253 -25.04 9.57 -3.46
N TYR A 254 -24.66 8.59 -2.65
CA TYR A 254 -23.29 8.08 -2.60
C TYR A 254 -22.87 7.45 -3.94
N ILE A 255 -23.68 6.52 -4.46
CA ILE A 255 -23.50 5.85 -5.77
C ILE A 255 -23.35 6.88 -6.90
N ILE A 256 -24.18 7.92 -6.90
CA ILE A 256 -24.08 9.02 -7.88
C ILE A 256 -22.76 9.77 -7.71
N ALA A 257 -22.41 10.15 -6.47
CA ALA A 257 -21.21 10.93 -6.19
C ALA A 257 -19.93 10.19 -6.61
N GLU A 258 -19.79 8.90 -6.25
CA GLU A 258 -18.63 8.10 -6.64
C GLU A 258 -18.56 7.90 -8.16
N SER A 259 -19.70 7.69 -8.82
CA SER A 259 -19.77 7.54 -10.28
C SER A 259 -19.34 8.82 -10.98
N VAL A 260 -19.89 9.97 -10.57
CA VAL A 260 -19.53 11.29 -11.11
C VAL A 260 -18.04 11.53 -10.90
N TYR A 261 -17.52 11.29 -9.70
CA TYR A 261 -16.10 11.47 -9.40
C TYR A 261 -15.21 10.58 -10.27
N PHE A 262 -15.54 9.30 -10.42
CA PHE A 262 -14.82 8.36 -11.28
C PHE A 262 -14.75 8.84 -12.73
N PHE A 263 -15.87 9.30 -13.29
CA PHE A 263 -15.91 9.81 -14.65
C PHE A 263 -15.14 11.13 -14.82
N LEU A 264 -15.19 12.01 -13.82
CA LEU A 264 -14.40 13.25 -13.81
C LEU A 264 -12.90 12.92 -13.79
N LEU A 265 -12.44 12.03 -12.91
CA LEU A 265 -11.05 11.58 -12.89
C LEU A 265 -10.64 11.00 -14.24
N ARG A 266 -11.45 10.10 -14.81
CA ARG A 266 -11.13 9.48 -16.10
C ARG A 266 -11.03 10.50 -17.24
N LYS A 267 -11.83 11.57 -17.19
CA LYS A 267 -11.78 12.67 -18.17
C LYS A 267 -10.55 13.55 -17.99
N PHE A 268 -10.16 13.85 -16.75
CA PHE A 268 -9.13 14.86 -16.46
C PHE A 268 -7.72 14.31 -16.25
N THR A 269 -7.56 13.08 -15.77
CA THR A 269 -6.23 12.59 -15.36
C THR A 269 -5.73 11.36 -16.12
N ARG A 270 -6.53 10.58 -16.86
CA ARG A 270 -6.09 9.31 -17.54
C ARG A 270 -5.19 8.38 -16.69
N LYS A 271 -5.16 8.56 -15.36
CA LYS A 271 -4.35 7.81 -14.41
C LYS A 271 -5.06 6.54 -13.98
N TYR A 272 -4.30 5.62 -13.38
CA TYR A 272 -4.84 4.50 -12.61
C TYR A 272 -5.85 5.05 -11.57
N THR A 273 -7.05 4.48 -11.52
CA THR A 273 -8.16 4.88 -10.61
C THR A 273 -8.46 3.80 -9.57
N GLU A 274 -7.68 2.73 -9.58
CA GLU A 274 -7.89 1.52 -8.79
C GLU A 274 -7.70 1.78 -7.29
N LEU A 275 -6.85 2.73 -6.92
CA LEU A 275 -6.67 3.15 -5.53
C LEU A 275 -7.96 3.80 -5.01
N GLU A 276 -8.56 4.70 -5.78
CA GLU A 276 -9.82 5.38 -5.44
C GLU A 276 -10.99 4.40 -5.39
N LEU A 277 -11.08 3.47 -6.35
CA LEU A 277 -12.10 2.42 -6.37
C LEU A 277 -12.03 1.52 -5.13
N LEU A 278 -10.82 1.19 -4.67
CA LEU A 278 -10.62 0.41 -3.44
C LEU A 278 -11.16 1.15 -2.21
N ILE A 279 -11.01 2.47 -2.16
CA ILE A 279 -11.50 3.30 -1.06
C ILE A 279 -13.01 3.55 -1.15
N PHE A 280 -13.58 3.63 -2.36
CA PHE A 280 -15.04 3.64 -2.54
C PHE A 280 -15.69 2.36 -2.02
N PHE A 281 -15.04 1.22 -2.19
CA PHE A 281 -15.49 -0.01 -1.54
C PHE A 281 -15.48 0.09 -0.01
N LEU A 282 -14.40 0.61 0.61
CA LEU A 282 -14.36 0.82 2.06
C LEU A 282 -15.40 1.83 2.56
N CYS A 283 -15.61 2.93 1.84
CA CYS A 283 -16.63 3.92 2.17
C CYS A 283 -18.06 3.35 2.04
N GLY A 284 -18.29 2.42 1.11
CA GLY A 284 -19.52 1.62 1.05
C GLY A 284 -19.72 0.77 2.30
N MET A 285 -18.67 0.05 2.74
CA MET A 285 -18.68 -0.70 4.00
C MET A 285 -18.93 0.20 5.22
N ASN A 286 -18.38 1.41 5.23
CA ASN A 286 -18.66 2.39 6.28
C ASN A 286 -20.14 2.75 6.34
N LEU A 287 -20.75 3.10 5.21
CA LEU A 287 -22.17 3.42 5.17
C LEU A 287 -23.06 2.24 5.58
N PHE A 288 -22.62 1.00 5.30
CA PHE A 288 -23.30 -0.19 5.81
C PHE A 288 -23.28 -0.27 7.33
N VAL A 289 -22.11 -0.09 7.95
CA VAL A 289 -22.00 -0.12 9.41
C VAL A 289 -22.76 1.04 10.06
N VAL A 290 -22.65 2.25 9.52
CA VAL A 290 -23.39 3.41 10.05
C VAL A 290 -24.89 3.22 9.91
N ALA A 291 -25.37 2.65 8.80
CA ALA A 291 -26.80 2.38 8.63
C ALA A 291 -27.31 1.37 9.67
N ALA A 292 -26.54 0.31 9.96
CA ALA A 292 -26.93 -0.70 10.92
C ALA A 292 -26.87 -0.22 12.38
N ALA A 293 -25.81 0.48 12.77
CA ALA A 293 -25.53 0.81 14.16
C ALA A 293 -25.89 2.24 14.60
N ALA A 294 -25.87 3.21 13.68
CA ALA A 294 -26.11 4.62 13.98
C ALA A 294 -26.86 5.32 12.81
N PRO A 295 -28.07 4.86 12.44
CA PRO A 295 -28.77 5.33 11.25
C PRO A 295 -29.07 6.85 11.27
N GLU A 296 -29.14 7.46 12.44
CA GLU A 296 -29.29 8.90 12.62
C GLU A 296 -28.09 9.73 12.13
N GLN A 297 -26.93 9.09 11.96
CA GLN A 297 -25.68 9.73 11.55
C GLN A 297 -25.39 9.59 10.05
N LEU A 298 -26.21 8.84 9.29
CA LEU A 298 -25.99 8.55 7.87
C LEU A 298 -25.71 9.78 7.01
N TYR A 299 -26.52 10.84 7.13
CA TYR A 299 -26.30 12.06 6.35
C TYR A 299 -25.03 12.82 6.74
N LYS A 300 -24.68 12.81 8.03
CA LYS A 300 -23.43 13.41 8.50
C LYS A 300 -22.23 12.63 7.96
N GLN A 301 -22.33 11.30 7.92
CA GLN A 301 -21.28 10.44 7.42
C GLN A 301 -21.11 10.56 5.89
N LEU A 302 -22.21 10.63 5.14
CA LEU A 302 -22.16 10.93 3.71
C LEU A 302 -21.50 12.28 3.44
N ALA A 303 -21.88 13.33 4.19
CA ALA A 303 -21.24 14.64 4.08
C ALA A 303 -19.73 14.55 4.41
N ALA A 304 -19.33 13.75 5.40
CA ALA A 304 -17.93 13.54 5.72
C ALA A 304 -17.16 12.81 4.61
N ILE A 305 -17.76 11.84 3.93
CA ILE A 305 -17.16 11.18 2.75
C ILE A 305 -16.96 12.19 1.62
N LEU A 306 -17.97 13.02 1.32
CA LEU A 306 -17.88 14.05 0.28
C LEU A 306 -16.84 15.13 0.60
N LEU A 307 -16.78 15.59 1.85
CA LEU A 307 -15.74 16.51 2.33
C LEU A 307 -14.36 15.84 2.30
N GLY A 308 -14.29 14.54 2.58
CA GLY A 308 -13.08 13.74 2.44
C GLY A 308 -12.57 13.74 1.01
N LEU A 309 -13.43 13.39 0.04
CA LEU A 309 -13.11 13.45 -1.39
C LEU A 309 -12.61 14.83 -1.82
N ALA A 310 -13.28 15.89 -1.38
CA ALA A 310 -12.84 17.26 -1.65
C ALA A 310 -11.45 17.54 -1.04
N SER A 311 -11.22 17.13 0.21
CA SER A 311 -9.93 17.30 0.89
C SER A 311 -8.80 16.51 0.21
N TYR A 312 -9.10 15.30 -0.28
CA TYR A 312 -8.17 14.48 -1.05
C TYR A 312 -7.77 15.19 -2.33
N SER A 313 -8.74 15.68 -3.12
CA SER A 313 -8.45 16.40 -4.37
C SER A 313 -7.65 17.68 -4.12
N VAL A 314 -8.01 18.46 -3.08
CA VAL A 314 -7.29 19.70 -2.73
C VAL A 314 -5.86 19.42 -2.31
N ILE A 315 -5.63 18.46 -1.40
CA ILE A 315 -4.28 18.16 -0.93
C ILE A 315 -3.45 17.58 -2.08
N GLN A 316 -4.00 16.67 -2.87
CA GLN A 316 -3.34 16.12 -4.07
C GLN A 316 -2.90 17.23 -5.03
N MET A 317 -3.75 18.23 -5.29
CA MET A 317 -3.39 19.40 -6.10
C MET A 317 -2.25 20.21 -5.48
N LEU A 318 -2.31 20.47 -4.18
CA LEU A 318 -1.30 21.30 -3.47
C LEU A 318 0.06 20.61 -3.32
N ILE A 319 0.08 19.29 -3.15
CA ILE A 319 1.34 18.52 -3.03
C ILE A 319 1.90 18.09 -4.38
N ARG A 320 1.17 18.30 -5.49
CA ARG A 320 1.65 18.05 -6.84
C ARG A 320 2.95 18.80 -7.10
N ASP A 321 3.08 20.02 -6.60
CA ASP A 321 4.34 20.77 -6.64
C ASP A 321 5.05 20.66 -5.27
N PRO A 322 6.25 20.06 -5.20
CA PRO A 322 7.03 19.98 -3.95
C PRO A 322 7.30 21.36 -3.32
N GLY A 323 7.43 22.43 -4.13
CA GLY A 323 7.58 23.80 -3.65
C GLY A 323 6.34 24.31 -2.90
N GLN A 324 5.14 24.00 -3.41
CA GLN A 324 3.87 24.34 -2.75
C GLN A 324 3.62 23.47 -1.52
N GLY A 325 3.92 22.18 -1.59
CA GLY A 325 3.88 21.27 -0.44
C GLY A 325 4.73 21.78 0.74
N ARG A 326 5.88 22.39 0.44
CA ARG A 326 6.74 23.02 1.46
C ARG A 326 6.12 24.25 2.12
N LYS A 327 5.44 25.12 1.38
CA LYS A 327 4.70 26.27 1.95
C LYS A 327 3.51 25.79 2.78
N LEU A 328 2.80 24.78 2.27
CA LEU A 328 1.66 24.14 2.95
C LEU A 328 2.08 23.53 4.30
N LYS A 329 3.29 22.95 4.40
CA LYS A 329 3.83 22.45 5.69
C LYS A 329 3.76 23.51 6.78
N TYR A 330 4.34 24.69 6.56
CA TYR A 330 4.40 25.72 7.61
C TYR A 330 3.01 26.18 8.02
N ALA A 331 2.10 26.32 7.05
CA ALA A 331 0.70 26.64 7.32
C ALA A 331 0.03 25.55 8.16
N LEU A 332 0.19 24.27 7.81
CA LEU A 332 -0.44 23.15 8.52
C LEU A 332 0.18 22.89 9.90
N VAL A 333 1.48 23.10 10.09
CA VAL A 333 2.13 23.01 11.41
C VAL A 333 1.62 24.13 12.32
N ALA A 334 1.57 25.37 11.82
CA ALA A 334 1.02 26.49 12.58
C ALA A 334 -0.46 26.24 12.94
N PHE A 335 -1.25 25.78 11.97
CA PHE A 335 -2.63 25.38 12.18
C PHE A 335 -2.78 24.26 13.23
N SER A 336 -1.88 23.28 13.22
CA SER A 336 -1.87 22.18 14.20
C SER A 336 -1.58 22.65 15.60
N ILE A 337 -0.62 23.57 15.77
CA ILE A 337 -0.32 24.16 17.08
C ILE A 337 -1.56 24.90 17.61
N VAL A 338 -2.25 25.66 16.76
CA VAL A 338 -3.51 26.33 17.14
C VAL A 338 -4.57 25.31 17.55
N LEU A 339 -4.76 24.24 16.77
CA LEU A 339 -5.72 23.18 17.09
C LEU A 339 -5.42 22.47 18.41
N ILE A 340 -4.14 22.19 18.69
CA ILE A 340 -3.71 21.57 19.96
C ILE A 340 -4.03 22.49 21.13
N LEU A 341 -3.67 23.78 21.04
CA LEU A 341 -3.94 24.76 22.08
C LEU A 341 -5.44 24.96 22.32
N LEU A 342 -6.23 24.99 21.24
CA LEU A 342 -7.68 25.11 21.30
C LEU A 342 -8.30 23.89 21.99
N ASN A 343 -7.82 22.68 21.70
CA ASN A 343 -8.29 21.47 22.36
C ASN A 343 -7.91 21.41 23.84
N LEU A 344 -6.69 21.80 24.20
CA LEU A 344 -6.25 21.83 25.61
C LEU A 344 -7.07 22.81 26.47
N THR A 345 -7.63 23.85 25.85
CA THR A 345 -8.41 24.89 26.56
C THR A 345 -9.92 24.66 26.52
N MET A 346 -10.45 24.10 25.42
CA MET A 346 -11.89 23.97 25.16
C MET A 346 -12.37 22.51 25.00
N GLY A 347 -11.49 21.52 25.21
CA GLY A 347 -11.81 20.10 25.03
C GLY A 347 -12.81 19.57 26.05
N GLU A 348 -13.90 18.98 25.57
CA GLU A 348 -14.92 18.30 26.37
C GLU A 348 -14.49 16.87 26.71
N ALA A 349 -14.80 16.41 27.91
CA ALA A 349 -14.56 15.04 28.32
C ALA A 349 -15.62 14.09 27.73
N ARG A 350 -15.22 13.19 26.83
CA ARG A 350 -16.03 12.07 26.33
C ARG A 350 -15.31 10.75 26.58
N PHE A 351 -16.02 9.76 27.11
CA PHE A 351 -15.46 8.44 27.42
C PHE A 351 -14.13 8.48 28.22
N GLY A 352 -13.95 9.48 29.09
CA GLY A 352 -12.77 9.64 29.94
C GLY A 352 -11.60 10.44 29.34
N ALA A 353 -11.65 10.80 28.04
CA ALA A 353 -10.65 11.61 27.34
C ALA A 353 -11.18 13.01 27.01
N ARG A 354 -10.32 14.04 27.09
CA ARG A 354 -10.64 15.45 26.77
C ARG A 354 -10.10 15.84 25.39
N ASN A 355 -10.59 15.16 24.35
CA ASN A 355 -10.05 15.27 22.99
C ASN A 355 -11.09 15.72 21.94
N TRP A 356 -12.33 16.01 22.34
CA TRP A 356 -13.41 16.45 21.45
C TRP A 356 -13.76 17.91 21.68
N ILE A 357 -14.05 18.63 20.59
CA ILE A 357 -14.52 20.02 20.64
C ILE A 357 -15.91 20.06 20.05
N ASN A 358 -16.86 20.57 20.84
CA ASN A 358 -18.24 20.75 20.41
C ASN A 358 -18.48 22.22 20.03
N LEU A 359 -18.74 22.47 18.75
CA LEU A 359 -19.07 23.80 18.24
C LEU A 359 -20.59 24.05 18.24
N GLY A 360 -21.37 23.18 18.89
CA GLY A 360 -22.83 23.22 18.95
C GLY A 360 -23.51 22.55 17.74
N PHE A 361 -23.05 22.85 16.53
CA PHE A 361 -23.57 22.26 15.29
C PHE A 361 -22.74 21.07 14.77
N ILE A 362 -21.43 21.07 15.05
CA ILE A 362 -20.49 20.01 14.64
C ILE A 362 -19.55 19.69 15.82
N THR A 363 -19.26 18.41 15.99
CA THR A 363 -18.21 17.92 16.88
C THR A 363 -16.98 17.58 16.07
N ILE A 364 -15.84 18.16 16.43
CA ILE A 364 -14.56 17.98 15.73
C ILE A 364 -13.58 17.35 16.69
N GLN A 365 -12.81 16.37 16.19
CA GLN A 365 -11.63 15.85 16.88
C GLN A 365 -10.38 16.49 16.26
N PRO A 366 -9.77 17.50 16.90
CA PRO A 366 -8.67 18.27 16.31
C PRO A 366 -7.46 17.41 15.96
N MET A 367 -7.18 16.40 16.78
CA MET A 367 -6.01 15.53 16.61
C MET A 367 -6.07 14.66 15.34
N GLU A 368 -7.27 14.43 14.78
CA GLU A 368 -7.38 13.82 13.46
C GLU A 368 -6.72 14.73 12.40
N PHE A 369 -7.02 16.04 12.39
CA PHE A 369 -6.45 16.97 11.40
C PHE A 369 -4.94 17.15 11.57
N VAL A 370 -4.46 17.09 12.82
CA VAL A 370 -3.02 17.17 13.12
C VAL A 370 -2.24 16.03 12.46
N LYS A 371 -2.83 14.85 12.22
CA LYS A 371 -2.16 13.73 11.52
C LYS A 371 -1.65 14.12 10.13
N VAL A 372 -2.44 14.88 9.37
CA VAL A 372 -2.06 15.33 8.01
C VAL A 372 -0.85 16.26 8.08
N ALA A 373 -0.90 17.23 9.00
CA ALA A 373 0.22 18.13 9.24
C ALA A 373 1.45 17.41 9.77
N PHE A 374 1.26 16.37 10.59
CA PHE A 374 2.32 15.55 11.15
C PHE A 374 3.12 14.83 10.07
N VAL A 375 2.43 14.20 9.12
CA VAL A 375 3.06 13.57 7.94
C VAL A 375 3.82 14.60 7.12
N LEU A 376 3.23 15.78 6.85
CA LEU A 376 3.91 16.84 6.08
C LEU A 376 5.09 17.48 6.82
N ALA A 377 5.02 17.61 8.15
CA ALA A 377 6.13 18.11 8.96
C ALA A 377 7.33 17.16 8.91
N GLY A 378 7.06 15.86 8.89
CA GLY A 378 8.07 14.81 8.76
C GLY A 378 8.84 14.85 7.44
N THR A 379 8.17 15.26 6.35
CA THR A 379 8.68 15.13 4.97
C THR A 379 9.45 16.35 4.49
N ALA A 380 8.90 17.55 4.68
CA ALA A 380 9.42 18.80 4.09
C ALA A 380 10.58 19.42 4.89
N THR A 381 11.36 18.58 5.56
CA THR A 381 12.51 18.96 6.37
C THR A 381 13.83 18.44 5.76
N LEU A 382 13.74 18.02 4.49
CA LEU A 382 14.79 17.40 3.68
C LEU A 382 15.52 18.39 2.74
N ASP A 383 15.14 19.67 2.70
CA ASP A 383 15.69 20.70 1.78
C ASP A 383 17.16 21.10 2.02
N LYS A 384 17.86 20.32 2.83
CA LYS A 384 19.32 20.19 2.97
C LYS A 384 19.48 18.97 3.84
N LEU A 385 19.72 17.81 3.21
CA LEU A 385 20.03 16.57 3.89
C LEU A 385 21.06 16.89 5.00
N LEU A 386 20.66 16.66 6.26
CA LEU A 386 21.51 16.70 7.45
C LEU A 386 21.89 18.05 8.08
N THR A 387 21.08 19.12 7.99
CA THR A 387 21.18 20.14 9.06
C THR A 387 20.50 19.63 10.33
N THR A 388 21.27 19.30 11.38
CA THR A 388 20.80 18.75 12.68
C THR A 388 19.57 19.47 13.24
N ARG A 389 19.52 20.80 13.08
CA ARG A 389 18.44 21.70 13.56
C ARG A 389 17.04 21.30 13.08
N ASN A 390 16.95 20.75 11.89
CA ASN A 390 15.70 20.46 11.19
C ASN A 390 15.08 19.14 11.69
N LEU A 391 15.89 18.12 11.99
CA LEU A 391 15.42 16.90 12.66
C LEU A 391 15.01 17.19 14.11
N THR A 392 15.78 18.00 14.84
CA THR A 392 15.45 18.42 16.21
C THR A 392 14.11 19.15 16.27
N ALA A 393 13.78 20.00 15.29
CA ALA A 393 12.48 20.67 15.22
C ALA A 393 11.31 19.68 15.06
N PHE A 394 11.47 18.65 14.21
CA PHE A 394 10.45 17.61 14.06
C PHE A 394 10.32 16.75 15.33
N ILE A 395 11.43 16.41 15.99
CA ILE A 395 11.42 15.73 17.30
C ILE A 395 10.67 16.58 18.33
N GLY A 396 10.97 17.87 18.41
CA GLY A 396 10.30 18.80 19.34
C GLY A 396 8.80 18.92 19.05
N PHE A 397 8.41 19.07 17.78
CA PHE A 397 7.01 19.09 17.38
C PHE A 397 6.28 17.78 17.70
N SER A 398 6.94 16.63 17.48
CA SER A 398 6.39 15.31 17.80
C SER A 398 6.23 15.11 19.30
N GLY A 399 7.23 15.53 20.09
CA GLY A 399 7.16 15.53 21.54
C GLY A 399 6.03 16.41 22.07
N ALA A 400 5.80 17.58 21.47
CA ALA A 400 4.68 18.45 21.81
C ALA A 400 3.32 17.81 21.49
N CYS A 401 3.16 17.17 20.32
CA CYS A 401 1.93 16.47 19.94
C CYS A 401 1.64 15.29 20.89
N ILE A 402 2.64 14.43 21.13
CA ILE A 402 2.50 13.27 22.01
C ILE A 402 2.24 13.70 23.46
N GLY A 403 2.96 14.71 23.94
CA GLY A 403 2.76 15.28 25.28
C GLY A 403 1.34 15.83 25.45
N ALA A 404 0.83 16.58 24.46
CA ALA A 404 -0.55 17.07 24.49
C ALA A 404 -1.58 15.93 24.50
N LEU A 405 -1.37 14.87 23.72
CA LEU A 405 -2.24 13.69 23.71
C LEU A 405 -2.28 12.95 25.06
N ILE A 406 -1.14 12.80 25.70
CA ILE A 406 -1.06 12.21 27.05
C ILE A 406 -1.82 13.07 28.06
N LEU A 407 -1.72 14.40 27.99
CA LEU A 407 -2.48 15.32 28.83
C LEU A 407 -4.01 15.21 28.59
N MET A 408 -4.42 14.98 27.34
CA MET A 408 -5.82 14.73 26.97
C MET A 408 -6.32 13.33 27.36
N ARG A 409 -5.43 12.44 27.81
CA ARG A 409 -5.66 11.01 28.11
C ARG A 409 -6.04 10.17 26.87
N ASP A 410 -5.55 10.57 25.70
CA ASP A 410 -5.75 9.87 24.44
C ASP A 410 -4.51 9.03 24.07
N LEU A 411 -4.44 7.83 24.66
CA LEU A 411 -3.28 6.95 24.45
C LEU A 411 -3.24 6.34 23.05
N GLY A 412 -4.38 5.94 22.50
CA GLY A 412 -4.43 5.31 21.19
C GLY A 412 -3.83 6.22 20.12
N THR A 413 -4.25 7.48 20.08
CA THR A 413 -3.70 8.47 19.16
C THR A 413 -2.23 8.78 19.47
N SER A 414 -1.83 8.79 20.75
CA SER A 414 -0.41 9.00 21.11
C SER A 414 0.51 7.91 20.55
N VAL A 415 0.07 6.65 20.57
CA VAL A 415 0.81 5.51 20.00
C VAL A 415 0.89 5.64 18.48
N ILE A 416 -0.18 6.07 17.80
CA ILE A 416 -0.18 6.33 16.35
C ILE A 416 0.88 7.38 16.00
N PHE A 417 0.88 8.51 16.70
CA PHE A 417 1.85 9.59 16.47
C PHE A 417 3.28 9.13 16.78
N PHE A 418 3.48 8.38 17.86
CA PHE A 418 4.79 7.87 18.24
C PHE A 418 5.35 6.88 17.20
N VAL A 419 4.57 5.90 16.76
CA VAL A 419 5.05 4.95 15.75
C VAL A 419 5.27 5.64 14.40
N THR A 420 4.39 6.56 14.00
CA THR A 420 4.57 7.37 12.79
C THR A 420 5.86 8.19 12.87
N PHE A 421 6.14 8.80 14.03
CA PHE A 421 7.39 9.49 14.30
C PHE A 421 8.59 8.57 14.09
N LEU A 422 8.56 7.35 14.65
CA LEU A 422 9.65 6.38 14.50
C LEU A 422 9.88 5.98 13.04
N VAL A 423 8.81 5.73 12.28
CA VAL A 423 8.89 5.39 10.85
C VAL A 423 9.54 6.54 10.07
N VAL A 424 9.06 7.77 10.26
CA VAL A 424 9.61 8.95 9.58
C VAL A 424 11.06 9.21 10.02
N ALA A 425 11.36 9.10 11.31
CA ALA A 425 12.71 9.28 11.84
C ALA A 425 13.67 8.22 11.30
N PHE A 426 13.22 6.97 11.14
CA PHE A 426 14.01 5.90 10.53
C PHE A 426 14.30 6.16 9.06
N MET A 427 13.26 6.48 8.29
CA MET A 427 13.38 6.83 6.88
C MET A 427 14.36 7.99 6.64
N ARG A 428 14.51 8.87 7.64
CA ARG A 428 15.39 10.04 7.56
C ARG A 428 16.80 9.82 8.10
N SER A 429 16.94 9.09 9.22
CA SER A 429 18.22 8.93 9.93
C SER A 429 18.99 7.70 9.45
N GLY A 430 18.28 6.63 9.07
CA GLY A 430 18.87 5.31 8.81
C GLY A 430 19.53 4.64 10.03
N ASP A 431 19.65 5.33 11.16
CA ASP A 431 20.31 4.82 12.36
C ASP A 431 19.34 4.06 13.27
N ILE A 432 19.39 2.73 13.16
CA ILE A 432 18.66 1.78 14.00
C ILE A 432 18.98 1.99 15.50
N ARG A 433 20.20 2.45 15.85
CA ARG A 433 20.59 2.64 17.26
C ARG A 433 19.84 3.81 17.89
N THR A 434 19.74 4.93 17.19
CA THR A 434 18.95 6.09 17.64
C THR A 434 17.48 5.71 17.84
N ILE A 435 16.91 4.89 16.95
CA ILE A 435 15.53 4.40 17.11
C ILE A 435 15.41 3.47 18.30
N ALA A 436 16.33 2.52 18.46
CA ALA A 436 16.33 1.62 19.62
C ALA A 436 16.40 2.41 20.93
N LEU A 437 17.19 3.48 20.98
CA LEU A 437 17.29 4.37 22.13
C LEU A 437 15.98 5.12 22.40
N ILE A 438 15.38 5.72 21.37
CA ILE A 438 14.11 6.43 21.50
C ILE A 438 12.98 5.47 21.93
N SER A 439 12.91 4.30 21.33
CA SER A 439 11.95 3.25 21.70
C SER A 439 12.13 2.79 23.15
N SER A 440 13.37 2.67 23.62
CA SER A 440 13.67 2.36 25.03
C SER A 440 13.18 3.47 25.96
N GLY A 441 13.45 4.73 25.62
CA GLY A 441 12.95 5.88 26.38
C GLY A 441 11.43 5.97 26.40
N ALA A 442 10.77 5.66 25.28
CA ALA A 442 9.32 5.62 25.19
C ALA A 442 8.70 4.48 26.02
N ALA A 443 9.34 3.31 26.09
CA ALA A 443 8.92 2.22 26.96
C ALA A 443 8.95 2.63 28.44
N LEU A 444 10.02 3.32 28.87
CA LEU A 444 10.11 3.90 30.22
C LEU A 444 9.01 4.95 30.46
N GLY A 445 8.76 5.82 29.47
CA GLY A 445 7.68 6.80 29.51
C GLY A 445 6.31 6.14 29.65
N ALA A 446 6.02 5.11 28.85
CA ALA A 446 4.78 4.35 28.92
C ALA A 446 4.58 3.69 30.29
N PHE A 447 5.63 3.10 30.85
CA PHE A 447 5.59 2.53 32.20
C PHE A 447 5.24 3.60 33.26
N ALA A 448 5.84 4.79 33.17
CA ALA A 448 5.49 5.90 34.05
C ALA A 448 4.02 6.32 33.88
N VAL A 449 3.55 6.50 32.63
CA VAL A 449 2.16 6.89 32.34
C VAL A 449 1.16 5.89 32.92
N VAL A 450 1.37 4.58 32.74
CA VAL A 450 0.51 3.52 33.29
C VAL A 450 0.50 3.56 34.83
N SER A 451 1.66 3.84 35.45
CA SER A 451 1.78 3.91 36.91
C SER A 451 1.05 5.11 37.52
N PHE A 452 0.98 6.24 36.81
CA PHE A 452 0.42 7.50 37.33
C PHE A 452 -1.02 7.79 36.90
N LEU A 453 -1.57 7.07 35.91
CA LEU A 453 -2.92 7.31 35.39
C LEU A 453 -3.83 6.10 35.65
N PRO A 454 -4.64 6.11 36.73
CA PRO A 454 -5.51 4.99 37.11
C PRO A 454 -6.46 4.53 36.01
N TYR A 455 -6.97 5.47 35.20
CA TYR A 455 -7.82 5.17 34.06
C TYR A 455 -7.12 4.24 33.05
N ILE A 456 -5.85 4.51 32.75
CA ILE A 456 -5.05 3.71 31.82
C ILE A 456 -4.73 2.36 32.46
N ALA A 457 -4.30 2.36 33.73
CA ALA A 457 -4.03 1.13 34.46
C ALA A 457 -5.22 0.15 34.43
N SER A 458 -6.45 0.64 34.54
CA SER A 458 -7.65 -0.20 34.47
C SER A 458 -7.83 -0.92 33.12
N ARG A 459 -7.48 -0.26 31.99
CA ARG A 459 -7.53 -0.88 30.65
C ARG A 459 -6.48 -1.99 30.50
N PHE A 460 -5.30 -1.80 31.10
CA PHE A 460 -4.24 -2.82 31.13
C PHE A 460 -4.55 -3.96 32.11
N GLN A 461 -5.33 -3.72 33.17
CA GLN A 461 -5.75 -4.77 34.10
C GLN A 461 -6.75 -5.75 33.47
N ALA A 462 -7.64 -5.25 32.60
CA ALA A 462 -8.57 -6.11 31.87
C ALA A 462 -7.89 -6.91 30.75
N TRP A 463 -6.79 -6.40 30.20
CA TRP A 463 -6.14 -6.96 29.01
C TRP A 463 -5.68 -8.40 29.24
N GLY A 464 -6.12 -9.31 28.34
CA GLY A 464 -5.86 -10.75 28.41
C GLY A 464 -6.75 -11.50 29.40
N HIS A 465 -7.56 -10.78 30.17
CA HIS A 465 -8.44 -11.28 31.22
C HIS A 465 -9.85 -10.72 31.10
N VAL A 466 -10.28 -10.31 29.90
CA VAL A 466 -11.55 -9.60 29.69
C VAL A 466 -12.74 -10.47 30.14
N TRP A 467 -12.63 -11.79 30.05
CA TRP A 467 -13.62 -12.75 30.55
C TRP A 467 -13.80 -12.76 32.07
N ASP A 468 -12.86 -12.22 32.84
CA ASP A 468 -13.03 -12.03 34.29
C ASP A 468 -13.85 -10.75 34.59
N TYR A 469 -13.95 -9.84 33.61
CA TYR A 469 -14.57 -8.52 33.72
C TYR A 469 -15.76 -8.32 32.76
N VAL A 470 -16.50 -9.38 32.44
CA VAL A 470 -17.56 -9.42 31.42
C VAL A 470 -18.58 -8.30 31.55
N ASP A 471 -18.96 -7.91 32.76
CA ASP A 471 -19.99 -6.91 33.02
C ASP A 471 -19.41 -5.53 33.45
N THR A 472 -18.09 -5.36 33.39
CA THR A 472 -17.42 -4.13 33.82
C THR A 472 -16.46 -3.60 32.74
N ILE A 473 -15.16 -3.56 33.01
CA ILE A 473 -14.14 -2.99 32.13
C ILE A 473 -13.85 -3.84 30.88
N GLY A 474 -14.26 -5.12 30.88
CA GLY A 474 -14.16 -6.02 29.73
C GLY A 474 -15.41 -6.11 28.86
N PHE A 475 -16.47 -5.37 29.20
CA PHE A 475 -17.79 -5.52 28.57
C PHE A 475 -17.75 -5.40 27.05
N GLN A 476 -17.10 -4.37 26.51
CA GLN A 476 -17.09 -4.11 25.06
C GLN A 476 -16.37 -5.22 24.28
N GLN A 477 -15.21 -5.68 24.76
CA GLN A 477 -14.42 -6.72 24.08
C GLN A 477 -15.10 -8.09 24.19
N THR A 478 -15.66 -8.46 25.34
CA THR A 478 -16.38 -9.73 25.48
C THR A 478 -17.59 -9.81 24.53
N ARG A 479 -18.38 -8.73 24.41
CA ARG A 479 -19.52 -8.70 23.48
C ARG A 479 -19.05 -8.78 22.02
N THR A 480 -17.95 -8.13 21.69
CA THR A 480 -17.35 -8.20 20.34
C THR A 480 -16.93 -9.62 19.99
N LEU A 481 -16.26 -10.33 20.92
CA LEU A 481 -15.83 -11.72 20.70
C LEU A 481 -17.01 -12.68 20.52
N ILE A 482 -18.07 -12.53 21.32
CA ILE A 482 -19.30 -13.34 21.20
C ILE A 482 -20.01 -13.06 19.87
N ALA A 483 -20.18 -11.78 19.52
CA ALA A 483 -20.84 -11.34 18.29
C ALA A 483 -20.08 -11.77 17.02
N ALA A 484 -18.76 -11.64 17.02
CA ALA A 484 -17.92 -12.10 15.92
C ALA A 484 -18.03 -13.62 15.72
N ALA A 485 -18.15 -14.39 16.81
CA ALA A 485 -18.37 -15.83 16.75
C ALA A 485 -19.75 -16.20 16.18
N SER A 486 -20.81 -15.45 16.50
CA SER A 486 -22.15 -15.71 15.96
C SER A 486 -22.29 -15.38 14.47
N GLY A 487 -21.51 -14.43 13.95
CA GLY A 487 -21.49 -14.09 12.51
C GLY A 487 -20.95 -15.19 11.60
N GLY A 488 -20.05 -16.04 12.12
CA GLY A 488 -19.36 -17.04 11.30
C GLY A 488 -18.61 -16.43 10.10
N LEU A 489 -18.38 -17.22 9.05
CA LEU A 489 -17.61 -16.78 7.88
C LEU A 489 -18.36 -15.80 6.98
N VAL A 490 -19.69 -15.92 6.92
CA VAL A 490 -20.57 -15.29 5.91
C VAL A 490 -21.47 -14.20 6.54
N GLY A 491 -21.45 -14.04 7.86
CA GLY A 491 -22.22 -13.02 8.59
C GLY A 491 -23.67 -13.42 8.79
N LEU A 492 -24.42 -12.66 9.57
CA LEU A 492 -25.87 -12.84 9.81
C LEU A 492 -26.76 -12.10 8.79
N GLY A 493 -26.17 -11.19 8.00
CA GLY A 493 -26.87 -10.24 7.15
C GLY A 493 -26.94 -8.85 7.81
N GLY A 494 -26.79 -7.80 7.00
CA GLY A 494 -26.79 -6.41 7.48
C GLY A 494 -28.07 -6.04 8.24
N GLY A 495 -27.92 -5.43 9.41
CA GLY A 495 -29.01 -5.03 10.30
C GLY A 495 -29.58 -6.13 11.21
N ASN A 496 -28.98 -7.33 11.20
CA ASN A 496 -29.38 -8.45 12.07
C ASN A 496 -28.36 -8.72 13.21
N GLY A 497 -27.36 -7.86 13.41
CA GLY A 497 -26.35 -8.03 14.45
C GLY A 497 -26.85 -7.65 15.84
N TYR A 498 -26.32 -8.28 16.88
CA TYR A 498 -26.54 -7.91 18.27
C TYR A 498 -25.61 -6.76 18.72
N LEU A 499 -24.38 -6.71 18.19
CA LEU A 499 -23.35 -5.77 18.64
C LEU A 499 -23.71 -4.31 18.36
N VAL A 500 -24.60 -4.05 17.40
CA VAL A 500 -25.12 -2.70 17.09
C VAL A 500 -25.71 -2.01 18.32
N GLY A 501 -26.27 -2.76 19.29
CA GLY A 501 -26.82 -2.22 20.53
C GLY A 501 -25.78 -1.88 21.62
N VAL A 502 -24.50 -2.17 21.39
CA VAL A 502 -23.41 -1.89 22.33
C VAL A 502 -22.86 -0.47 22.10
N ALA A 503 -22.54 0.25 23.17
CA ALA A 503 -21.97 1.59 23.05
C ALA A 503 -20.63 1.59 22.29
N ALA A 504 -20.45 2.57 21.39
CA ALA A 504 -19.29 2.73 20.51
C ALA A 504 -19.08 1.55 19.53
N SER A 505 -20.15 0.84 19.18
CA SER A 505 -20.10 -0.29 18.26
C SER A 505 -19.74 0.13 16.83
N ASP A 506 -20.26 1.27 16.38
CA ASP A 506 -20.02 1.89 15.07
C ASP A 506 -18.64 2.56 14.94
N THR A 507 -17.96 2.82 16.05
CA THR A 507 -16.62 3.42 16.09
C THR A 507 -15.54 2.39 16.43
N ASP A 508 -15.51 1.93 17.67
CA ASP A 508 -14.36 1.24 18.27
C ASP A 508 -14.47 -0.29 18.10
N LEU A 509 -15.70 -0.80 17.97
CA LEU A 509 -15.99 -2.24 17.80
C LEU A 509 -16.43 -2.57 16.36
N VAL A 510 -16.12 -1.70 15.41
CA VAL A 510 -16.56 -1.80 14.01
C VAL A 510 -16.12 -3.14 13.38
N PHE A 511 -14.95 -3.65 13.74
CA PHE A 511 -14.46 -4.96 13.29
C PHE A 511 -15.37 -6.10 13.75
N GLY A 512 -15.91 -5.99 14.97
CA GLY A 512 -16.92 -6.91 15.50
C GLY A 512 -18.22 -6.86 14.70
N ILE A 513 -18.74 -5.65 14.40
CA ILE A 513 -19.95 -5.48 13.58
C ILE A 513 -19.75 -6.09 12.19
N LEU A 514 -18.61 -5.80 11.55
CA LEU A 514 -18.29 -6.37 10.25
C LEU A 514 -18.27 -7.90 10.30
N SER A 515 -17.66 -8.47 11.34
CA SER A 515 -17.57 -9.93 11.51
C SER A 515 -18.94 -10.55 11.78
N GLU A 516 -19.78 -9.90 12.57
CA GLU A 516 -21.12 -10.37 12.93
C GLU A 516 -22.10 -10.28 11.76
N GLU A 517 -22.26 -9.10 11.14
CA GLU A 517 -23.30 -8.86 10.15
C GLU A 517 -22.87 -9.25 8.73
N TRP A 518 -21.66 -8.88 8.34
CA TRP A 518 -21.14 -9.04 6.97
C TRP A 518 -20.23 -10.27 6.82
N GLY A 519 -19.83 -10.86 7.94
CA GLY A 519 -19.05 -12.08 8.01
C GLY A 519 -17.55 -11.83 8.13
N PHE A 520 -16.89 -12.79 8.76
CA PHE A 520 -15.44 -12.73 8.98
C PHE A 520 -14.64 -12.57 7.68
N LEU A 521 -15.09 -13.16 6.56
CA LEU A 521 -14.39 -13.02 5.27
C LEU A 521 -14.33 -11.57 4.79
N ILE A 522 -15.43 -10.81 4.92
CA ILE A 522 -15.47 -9.41 4.51
C ILE A 522 -14.67 -8.54 5.49
N ALA A 523 -14.78 -8.80 6.79
CA ALA A 523 -13.97 -8.14 7.82
C ALA A 523 -12.46 -8.31 7.53
N MET A 524 -12.04 -9.51 7.13
CA MET A 524 -10.65 -9.77 6.74
C MET A 524 -10.26 -9.04 5.45
N ILE A 525 -11.13 -8.97 4.45
CA ILE A 525 -10.85 -8.21 3.21
C ILE A 525 -10.65 -6.72 3.53
N VAL A 526 -11.47 -6.15 4.40
CA VAL A 526 -11.32 -4.75 4.85
C VAL A 526 -9.94 -4.53 5.49
N VAL A 527 -9.51 -5.43 6.39
CA VAL A 527 -8.16 -5.36 7.00
C VAL A 527 -7.07 -5.52 5.93
N LEU A 528 -7.22 -6.48 5.01
CA LEU A 528 -6.27 -6.72 3.93
C LEU A 528 -6.14 -5.52 2.99
N ILE A 529 -7.21 -4.76 2.77
CA ILE A 529 -7.15 -3.50 2.00
C ILE A 529 -6.24 -2.50 2.69
N VAL A 530 -6.40 -2.29 3.99
CA VAL A 530 -5.55 -1.33 4.72
C VAL A 530 -4.10 -1.80 4.77
N VAL A 531 -3.86 -3.10 4.98
CA VAL A 531 -2.53 -3.71 4.87
C VAL A 531 -1.95 -3.50 3.48
N PHE A 532 -2.76 -3.69 2.44
CA PHE A 532 -2.34 -3.47 1.06
C PHE A 532 -1.94 -2.01 0.80
N LEU A 533 -2.65 -1.01 1.34
CA LEU A 533 -2.23 0.40 1.21
C LEU A 533 -0.82 0.62 1.78
N ALA A 534 -0.50 -0.02 2.92
CA ALA A 534 0.84 0.07 3.50
C ALA A 534 1.90 -0.65 2.65
N LEU A 535 1.59 -1.84 2.15
CA LEU A 535 2.46 -2.57 1.23
C LEU A 535 2.67 -1.82 -0.08
N LEU A 536 1.64 -1.14 -0.59
CA LEU A 536 1.71 -0.29 -1.76
C LEU A 536 2.64 0.90 -1.51
N ALA A 537 2.53 1.60 -0.38
CA ALA A 537 3.46 2.68 -0.04
C ALA A 537 4.93 2.21 0.01
N LEU A 538 5.18 1.03 0.60
CA LEU A 538 6.52 0.41 0.64
C LEU A 538 7.02 -0.04 -0.75
N TYR A 539 6.11 -0.46 -1.62
CA TYR A 539 6.43 -0.80 -3.00
C TYR A 539 6.78 0.47 -3.80
N LEU A 540 5.95 1.51 -3.70
CA LEU A 540 6.12 2.77 -4.41
C LEU A 540 7.39 3.51 -3.99
N MET A 541 7.79 3.44 -2.72
CA MET A 541 8.99 4.15 -2.26
C MET A 541 10.30 3.69 -2.92
N ARG A 542 10.35 2.46 -3.46
CA ARG A 542 11.55 1.92 -4.13
C ARG A 542 11.88 2.66 -5.42
N ASP A 543 10.84 3.07 -6.13
CA ASP A 543 10.94 3.75 -7.42
C ASP A 543 10.57 5.24 -7.32
N CYS A 544 10.11 5.68 -6.13
CA CYS A 544 9.82 7.08 -5.87
C CYS A 544 11.09 7.88 -5.97
N LYS A 545 11.13 8.65 -7.05
CA LYS A 545 12.08 9.71 -7.29
C LYS A 545 12.19 10.56 -6.01
N SER A 546 11.17 11.33 -5.62
CA SER A 546 11.36 12.26 -4.49
C SER A 546 11.15 11.64 -3.10
N SER A 547 12.15 11.81 -2.24
CA SER A 547 12.08 11.45 -0.81
C SER A 547 10.93 12.13 -0.07
N PHE A 548 10.49 13.33 -0.52
CA PHE A 548 9.30 13.98 0.03
C PHE A 548 8.07 13.08 -0.12
N TYR A 549 7.81 12.57 -1.33
CA TYR A 549 6.67 11.69 -1.60
C TYR A 549 6.83 10.34 -0.92
N ALA A 550 8.02 9.74 -0.96
CA ALA A 550 8.31 8.45 -0.31
C ALA A 550 8.06 8.51 1.20
N ILE A 551 8.62 9.50 1.91
CA ILE A 551 8.41 9.66 3.35
C ILE A 551 6.94 9.98 3.66
N SER A 552 6.26 10.76 2.81
CA SER A 552 4.86 11.15 3.05
C SER A 552 3.91 9.96 2.92
N ALA A 553 4.13 9.12 1.91
CA ALA A 553 3.37 7.91 1.68
C ALA A 553 3.61 6.90 2.81
N CYS A 554 4.87 6.67 3.21
CA CYS A 554 5.20 5.79 4.33
C CYS A 554 4.64 6.32 5.67
N GLY A 555 4.68 7.63 5.90
CA GLY A 555 4.07 8.27 7.06
C GLY A 555 2.56 8.05 7.10
N ALA A 556 1.85 8.33 6.00
CA ALA A 556 0.41 8.09 5.88
C ALA A 556 0.03 6.60 6.05
N ALA A 557 0.78 5.71 5.40
CA ALA A 557 0.63 4.26 5.55
C ALA A 557 0.83 3.79 7.00
N SER A 558 1.84 4.33 7.70
CA SER A 558 2.10 3.98 9.09
C SER A 558 0.94 4.38 10.02
N ILE A 559 0.27 5.50 9.74
CA ILE A 559 -0.93 5.89 10.47
C ILE A 559 -2.04 4.86 10.24
N PHE A 560 -2.33 4.51 8.98
CA PHE A 560 -3.39 3.55 8.65
C PHE A 560 -3.18 2.18 9.29
N ILE A 561 -1.96 1.64 9.22
CA ILE A 561 -1.68 0.29 9.75
C ILE A 561 -1.74 0.25 11.28
N ILE A 562 -1.19 1.25 11.97
CA ILE A 562 -1.22 1.29 13.45
C ILE A 562 -2.64 1.54 13.95
N GLN A 563 -3.38 2.41 13.27
CA GLN A 563 -4.79 2.65 13.56
C GLN A 563 -5.63 1.37 13.40
N THR A 564 -5.36 0.59 12.35
CA THR A 564 -6.00 -0.72 12.12
C THR A 564 -5.62 -1.74 13.20
N ILE A 565 -4.33 -1.83 13.55
CA ILE A 565 -3.84 -2.72 14.61
C ILE A 565 -4.55 -2.39 15.93
N LEU A 566 -4.57 -1.12 16.34
CA LEU A 566 -5.17 -0.70 17.60
C LEU A 566 -6.68 -0.96 17.67
N ASN A 567 -7.41 -0.75 16.57
CA ASN A 567 -8.84 -1.01 16.51
C ASN A 567 -9.14 -2.52 16.53
N VAL A 568 -8.56 -3.28 15.59
CA VAL A 568 -8.83 -4.72 15.44
C VAL A 568 -8.33 -5.50 16.65
N PHE A 569 -7.05 -5.34 17.01
CA PHE A 569 -6.47 -6.08 18.15
C PHE A 569 -7.06 -5.61 19.49
N GLY A 570 -7.45 -4.33 19.60
CA GLY A 570 -8.16 -3.80 20.76
C GLY A 570 -9.52 -4.45 20.97
N SER A 571 -10.28 -4.65 19.89
CA SER A 571 -11.60 -5.30 19.95
C SER A 571 -11.54 -6.80 20.26
N LEU A 572 -10.41 -7.46 19.95
CA LEU A 572 -10.19 -8.90 20.11
C LEU A 572 -9.42 -9.28 21.39
N ASP A 573 -9.21 -8.34 22.32
CA ASP A 573 -8.40 -8.53 23.53
C ASP A 573 -6.93 -8.96 23.28
N LEU A 574 -6.41 -8.69 22.08
CA LEU A 574 -4.99 -8.85 21.77
C LEU A 574 -4.17 -7.65 22.24
N LEU A 575 -4.78 -6.46 22.27
CA LEU A 575 -4.25 -5.24 22.85
C LEU A 575 -5.33 -4.59 23.74
N PRO A 576 -4.96 -3.69 24.67
CA PRO A 576 -5.93 -2.91 25.42
C PRO A 576 -6.82 -2.08 24.48
N LEU A 577 -8.11 -1.97 24.77
CA LEU A 577 -9.04 -1.19 23.96
C LEU A 577 -8.72 0.31 24.08
N THR A 578 -8.30 0.93 22.97
CA THR A 578 -7.74 2.30 22.94
C THR A 578 -8.69 3.38 22.40
N GLY A 579 -9.86 3.00 21.86
CA GLY A 579 -10.87 3.95 21.38
C GLY A 579 -10.50 4.69 20.08
N VAL A 580 -9.84 3.97 19.16
CA VAL A 580 -9.39 4.50 17.88
C VAL A 580 -10.26 3.94 16.75
N THR A 581 -10.61 4.77 15.77
CA THR A 581 -11.39 4.39 14.59
C THR A 581 -10.62 3.47 13.63
N LEU A 582 -11.27 2.55 12.94
CA LEU A 582 -10.73 1.83 11.79
C LEU A 582 -10.76 2.76 10.55
N PRO A 583 -9.65 2.92 9.80
CA PRO A 583 -9.59 3.86 8.69
C PRO A 583 -10.65 3.58 7.63
N PHE A 584 -11.33 4.64 7.17
CA PHE A 584 -12.41 4.61 6.17
C PHE A 584 -13.66 3.78 6.51
N VAL A 585 -13.71 3.07 7.65
CA VAL A 585 -14.77 2.09 7.94
C VAL A 585 -15.57 2.47 9.17
N SER A 586 -14.92 2.94 10.23
CA SER A 586 -15.61 3.41 11.44
C SER A 586 -16.40 4.69 11.21
N ASN A 587 -17.49 4.86 11.96
CA ASN A 587 -18.20 6.12 12.04
C ASN A 587 -17.30 7.18 12.70
N GLY A 588 -17.15 8.34 12.06
CA GLY A 588 -16.23 9.37 12.53
C GLY A 588 -15.97 10.41 11.47
N GLY A 589 -16.75 11.48 11.47
CA GLY A 589 -16.69 12.50 10.43
C GLY A 589 -15.31 13.13 10.24
N SER A 590 -14.63 13.53 11.33
CA SER A 590 -13.26 14.08 11.25
C SER A 590 -12.25 13.04 10.75
N SER A 591 -12.37 11.80 11.21
CA SER A 591 -11.45 10.72 10.82
C SER A 591 -11.61 10.37 9.34
N MET A 592 -12.86 10.29 8.84
CA MET A 592 -13.15 10.03 7.43
C MET A 592 -12.51 11.08 6.51
N VAL A 593 -12.67 12.37 6.83
CA VAL A 593 -12.05 13.46 6.05
C VAL A 593 -10.52 13.33 6.03
N VAL A 594 -9.93 13.04 7.19
CA VAL A 594 -8.48 12.91 7.34
C VAL A 594 -7.94 11.65 6.67
N CYS A 595 -8.67 10.54 6.66
CA CYS A 595 -8.27 9.33 5.93
C CYS A 595 -8.15 9.62 4.43
N TRP A 596 -9.13 10.32 3.84
CA TRP A 596 -9.03 10.79 2.46
C TRP A 596 -7.85 11.75 2.25
N ALA A 597 -7.64 12.70 3.16
CA ALA A 597 -6.46 13.58 3.11
C ALA A 597 -5.14 12.79 3.13
N LEU A 598 -4.99 11.79 4.00
CA LEU A 598 -3.80 10.96 4.10
C LEU A 598 -3.58 10.08 2.86
N LEU A 599 -4.65 9.58 2.25
CA LEU A 599 -4.58 8.82 1.00
C LEU A 599 -3.94 9.63 -0.13
N SER A 600 -4.11 10.95 -0.13
CA SER A 600 -3.53 11.82 -1.17
C SER A 600 -1.99 11.73 -1.20
N PHE A 601 -1.32 11.46 -0.08
CA PHE A 601 0.14 11.24 -0.04
C PHE A 601 0.56 9.94 -0.73
N ILE A 602 -0.20 8.86 -0.52
CA ILE A 602 0.05 7.57 -1.20
C ILE A 602 -0.23 7.73 -2.69
N LYS A 603 -1.31 8.42 -3.07
CA LYS A 603 -1.62 8.70 -4.47
C LYS A 603 -0.52 9.53 -5.12
N ALA A 604 -0.06 10.60 -4.48
CA ALA A 604 0.99 11.45 -5.03
C ALA A 604 2.30 10.68 -5.27
N ALA A 605 2.64 9.70 -4.43
CA ALA A 605 3.75 8.79 -4.68
C ALA A 605 3.51 7.89 -5.91
N ASP A 606 2.32 7.30 -6.04
CA ASP A 606 1.94 6.44 -7.19
C ASP A 606 2.05 7.19 -8.52
N GLU A 607 1.54 8.42 -8.60
CA GLU A 607 1.57 9.24 -9.82
C GLU A 607 2.99 9.67 -10.23
N ARG A 608 3.94 9.69 -9.29
CA ARG A 608 5.34 10.02 -9.57
C ARG A 608 6.14 8.83 -10.07
N VAL A 609 5.77 7.63 -9.63
CA VAL A 609 6.31 6.38 -10.16
C VAL A 609 5.70 6.07 -11.52
N ARG A 610 4.41 6.38 -11.72
CA ARG A 610 3.63 6.07 -12.93
C ARG A 610 3.04 7.35 -13.54
N PRO A 611 3.79 8.07 -14.39
CA PRO A 611 3.27 9.25 -15.09
C PRO A 611 2.19 8.87 -16.11
N ASP A 612 1.44 9.87 -16.59
CA ASP A 612 0.28 9.68 -17.46
C ASP A 612 0.63 8.94 -18.77
N LEU A 613 -0.28 8.11 -19.26
CA LEU A 613 -0.14 7.35 -20.52
C LEU A 613 0.20 8.23 -21.74
N SER A 614 -0.19 9.52 -21.72
CA SER A 614 0.15 10.47 -22.79
C SER A 614 1.61 10.89 -22.81
N SER A 615 2.36 10.71 -21.72
CA SER A 615 3.80 10.98 -21.70
C SER A 615 4.60 9.91 -22.44
N GLU A 616 4.16 8.65 -22.39
CA GLU A 616 4.69 7.58 -23.24
C GLU A 616 4.25 7.75 -24.70
N GLU A 617 3.00 8.16 -24.97
CA GLU A 617 2.53 8.45 -26.34
C GLU A 617 3.21 9.71 -26.92
N ALA A 618 3.50 10.74 -26.13
CA ALA A 618 4.23 11.94 -26.56
C ALA A 618 5.72 11.68 -26.77
N ALA A 619 6.34 10.85 -25.91
CA ALA A 619 7.71 10.36 -26.11
C ALA A 619 7.80 9.44 -27.34
N ALA A 620 6.82 8.57 -27.57
CA ALA A 620 6.73 7.70 -28.74
C ALA A 620 6.34 8.46 -30.03
N ALA A 621 5.69 9.63 -29.91
CA ALA A 621 5.33 10.50 -31.03
C ALA A 621 6.41 11.53 -31.38
N GLY A 622 7.59 11.48 -30.74
CA GLY A 622 8.69 12.40 -31.04
C GLY A 622 8.35 13.87 -30.81
N TYR A 623 7.48 14.18 -29.84
CA TYR A 623 7.22 15.57 -29.48
C TYR A 623 8.41 16.08 -28.66
N ASP A 624 9.29 16.81 -29.35
CA ASP A 624 10.48 17.48 -28.85
C ASP A 624 10.14 18.38 -27.65
N ASP A 625 10.48 17.93 -26.44
CA ASP A 625 10.52 18.75 -25.24
C ASP A 625 11.92 19.42 -25.17
N GLY A 626 12.26 20.19 -26.21
CA GLY A 626 13.33 21.18 -26.25
C GLY A 626 14.76 20.74 -25.89
N TYR A 627 15.09 19.46 -25.97
CA TYR A 627 16.45 18.96 -25.75
C TYR A 627 17.03 18.46 -27.07
N ASN A 628 17.82 19.33 -27.71
CA ASN A 628 18.53 19.07 -28.96
C ASN A 628 19.32 17.74 -28.88
N HIS A 629 18.83 16.71 -29.56
CA HIS A 629 19.61 15.53 -29.91
C HIS A 629 20.30 15.78 -31.26
N VAL A 630 21.63 15.70 -31.24
CA VAL A 630 22.44 15.66 -32.45
C VAL A 630 22.27 14.26 -33.06
N GLU A 631 21.85 14.22 -34.33
CA GLU A 631 21.74 13.02 -35.15
C GLU A 631 23.12 12.37 -35.33
N ASP A 632 23.18 11.04 -35.23
CA ASP A 632 24.07 10.27 -36.10
C ASP A 632 23.46 8.89 -36.39
N ASP A 633 23.28 8.66 -37.69
CA ASP A 633 22.88 7.42 -38.36
C ASP A 633 23.88 6.29 -38.10
N GLN A 634 23.39 5.07 -37.83
CA GLN A 634 23.74 3.85 -38.57
C GLN A 634 23.04 2.61 -38.00
N GLY A 635 22.38 1.86 -38.88
CA GLY A 635 21.60 0.67 -38.55
C GLY A 635 22.42 -0.61 -38.36
N TYR A 636 21.82 -1.59 -37.68
CA TYR A 636 22.21 -2.99 -37.78
C TYR A 636 21.02 -3.92 -37.47
N ASN A 637 20.95 -5.02 -38.22
CA ASN A 637 19.84 -5.98 -38.29
C ASN A 637 19.84 -6.99 -37.13
N ASP A 638 18.63 -7.32 -36.67
CA ASP A 638 18.29 -8.44 -35.78
C ASP A 638 18.39 -9.80 -36.48
N THR A 639 19.06 -10.75 -35.82
CA THR A 639 18.71 -12.19 -35.83
C THR A 639 19.31 -12.85 -34.58
N ASP A 640 18.49 -13.34 -33.65
CA ASP A 640 18.31 -14.79 -33.47
C ASP A 640 17.47 -15.17 -32.24
N ASN A 641 16.53 -16.08 -32.50
CA ASN A 641 15.75 -16.85 -31.53
C ASN A 641 16.60 -17.96 -30.92
N ASN A 642 16.50 -18.18 -29.60
CA ASN A 642 16.37 -19.56 -29.08
C ASN A 642 15.83 -19.60 -27.64
N GLU A 643 14.58 -20.03 -27.49
CA GLU A 643 14.04 -20.58 -26.25
C GLU A 643 14.46 -22.04 -26.10
N ASN A 644 14.78 -22.43 -24.86
CA ASN A 644 14.83 -23.76 -24.26
C ASN A 644 16.22 -24.19 -23.76
N SER A 645 16.47 -23.97 -22.47
CA SER A 645 16.82 -25.06 -21.56
C SER A 645 16.90 -24.53 -20.12
N VAL A 646 16.78 -25.46 -19.17
CA VAL A 646 17.06 -25.32 -17.73
C VAL A 646 15.86 -24.86 -16.87
N ALA A 647 14.83 -25.70 -16.88
CA ALA A 647 13.99 -25.93 -15.71
C ALA A 647 14.52 -27.18 -14.97
N GLU A 648 15.51 -27.02 -14.09
CA GLU A 648 15.71 -27.90 -12.92
C GLU A 648 16.85 -27.35 -12.06
N ASN A 649 16.62 -27.34 -10.73
CA ASN A 649 17.48 -26.82 -9.65
C ASN A 649 17.40 -25.31 -9.37
N VAL A 650 16.71 -24.92 -8.30
CA VAL A 650 17.33 -24.68 -6.98
C VAL A 650 16.28 -24.00 -6.08
N GLU A 651 15.64 -24.81 -5.25
CA GLU A 651 14.66 -24.46 -4.20
C GLU A 651 15.32 -23.95 -2.89
N LYS A 652 16.53 -23.38 -2.95
CA LYS A 652 17.20 -22.78 -1.78
C LYS A 652 17.93 -21.48 -2.17
N GLY A 653 17.62 -20.38 -1.49
CA GLY A 653 18.36 -19.12 -1.59
C GLY A 653 17.59 -17.95 -2.23
N PHE A 654 16.46 -17.54 -1.64
CA PHE A 654 15.63 -16.42 -2.12
C PHE A 654 16.04 -15.03 -1.57
N TYR A 655 17.11 -14.95 -0.75
CA TYR A 655 17.69 -13.67 -0.30
C TYR A 655 19.23 -13.59 -0.48
N GLY A 656 19.88 -14.66 -0.93
CA GLY A 656 21.36 -14.72 -1.04
C GLY A 656 21.92 -14.46 -2.45
N ARG A 657 21.14 -14.66 -3.51
CA ARG A 657 21.67 -14.64 -4.89
C ARG A 657 21.80 -13.25 -5.53
N THR A 658 21.12 -12.22 -4.99
CA THR A 658 21.37 -10.82 -5.39
C THR A 658 22.72 -10.33 -4.88
N ALA A 659 23.17 -10.84 -3.73
CA ALA A 659 24.52 -10.58 -3.26
C ALA A 659 25.54 -11.30 -4.16
N GLN A 660 25.25 -12.51 -4.65
CA GLN A 660 26.23 -13.34 -5.34
C GLN A 660 26.63 -12.82 -6.74
N ILE A 661 25.73 -12.14 -7.45
CA ILE A 661 26.07 -11.44 -8.72
C ILE A 661 26.94 -10.20 -8.43
N ILE A 662 26.70 -9.52 -7.30
CA ILE A 662 27.56 -8.41 -6.81
C ILE A 662 28.91 -8.95 -6.29
N TYR A 663 28.99 -10.23 -5.88
CA TYR A 663 30.25 -10.87 -5.48
C TYR A 663 31.09 -11.33 -6.68
N ASP A 664 30.49 -11.80 -7.78
CA ASP A 664 31.23 -12.16 -9.01
C ASP A 664 31.80 -10.92 -9.72
N GLU A 665 31.04 -9.82 -9.82
CA GLU A 665 31.54 -8.54 -10.35
C GLU A 665 32.61 -7.89 -9.47
N ARG A 666 32.60 -8.18 -8.16
CA ARG A 666 33.61 -7.72 -7.19
C ARG A 666 34.96 -8.43 -7.38
N ASP A 667 34.96 -9.74 -7.65
CA ASP A 667 36.19 -10.50 -7.82
C ASP A 667 36.88 -10.18 -9.16
N GLU A 668 36.12 -9.79 -10.20
CA GLU A 668 36.70 -9.26 -11.45
C GLU A 668 37.29 -7.85 -11.27
N PHE A 669 36.63 -6.98 -10.52
CA PHE A 669 37.16 -5.64 -10.20
C PHE A 669 38.41 -5.70 -9.31
N GLU A 670 38.44 -6.57 -8.29
CA GLU A 670 39.63 -6.77 -7.44
C GLU A 670 40.81 -7.34 -8.25
N ARG A 671 40.58 -8.30 -9.17
CA ARG A 671 41.63 -8.83 -10.07
C ARG A 671 42.16 -7.79 -11.06
N TRP A 672 41.28 -7.00 -11.66
CA TRP A 672 41.69 -5.93 -12.57
C TRP A 672 42.51 -4.85 -11.84
N PHE A 673 42.12 -4.49 -10.61
CA PHE A 673 42.84 -3.49 -9.80
C PHE A 673 44.23 -3.97 -9.37
N ASP A 674 44.39 -5.25 -9.02
CA ASP A 674 45.69 -5.86 -8.72
C ASP A 674 46.59 -5.94 -9.97
N GLU A 675 46.04 -6.23 -11.15
CA GLU A 675 46.80 -6.20 -12.41
C GLU A 675 47.27 -4.79 -12.77
N GLU A 676 46.42 -3.77 -12.62
CA GLU A 676 46.76 -2.40 -13.03
C GLU A 676 47.75 -1.73 -12.07
N THR A 677 47.66 -2.02 -10.77
CA THR A 677 48.66 -1.59 -9.78
C THR A 677 50.00 -2.31 -9.97
N SER A 678 50.00 -3.57 -10.42
CA SER A 678 51.23 -4.30 -10.75
C SER A 678 51.93 -3.75 -12.02
N LYS A 679 51.17 -3.32 -13.03
CA LYS A 679 51.71 -2.69 -14.25
C LYS A 679 52.29 -1.31 -13.97
N GLN A 680 51.62 -0.50 -13.15
CA GLN A 680 52.14 0.81 -12.73
C GLN A 680 53.42 0.69 -11.87
N ALA A 681 53.53 -0.35 -11.05
CA ALA A 681 54.77 -0.65 -10.32
C ALA A 681 55.91 -1.08 -11.27
N ALA A 682 55.62 -1.93 -12.26
CA ALA A 682 56.61 -2.39 -13.24
C ALA A 682 57.12 -1.25 -14.16
N ASP A 683 56.24 -0.35 -14.61
CA ASP A 683 56.63 0.83 -15.42
C ASP A 683 57.44 1.86 -14.62
N SER A 684 57.27 1.90 -13.29
CA SER A 684 58.05 2.77 -12.40
C SER A 684 59.47 2.25 -12.14
N ASP A 685 59.67 0.93 -12.15
CA ASP A 685 60.99 0.30 -12.01
C ASP A 685 61.79 0.32 -13.34
N GLU A 686 61.14 0.21 -14.51
CA GLU A 686 61.83 0.35 -15.81
C GLU A 686 62.33 1.78 -16.09
N ASN A 687 61.64 2.80 -15.59
CA ASN A 687 62.06 4.21 -15.74
C ASN A 687 63.13 4.67 -14.75
N HIS A 688 63.41 3.91 -13.69
CA HIS A 688 64.54 4.18 -12.78
C HIS A 688 65.82 3.40 -13.11
N GLY A 689 65.79 2.49 -14.08
CA GLY A 689 66.94 1.70 -14.52
C GLY A 689 67.80 2.30 -15.66
N LYS A 690 67.45 3.46 -16.24
CA LYS A 690 68.12 3.99 -17.47
C LYS A 690 68.66 5.43 -17.39
N GLY A 691 68.92 5.96 -16.19
CA GLY A 691 69.52 7.29 -16.03
C GLY A 691 70.54 7.36 -14.90
N GLY A 692 71.77 6.88 -15.14
CA GLY A 692 72.79 6.93 -14.08
C GLY A 692 74.19 6.42 -14.42
N THR A 693 74.76 6.75 -15.58
CA THR A 693 76.23 6.81 -15.79
C THR A 693 76.55 7.65 -17.03
N GLU A 694 76.87 8.93 -16.86
CA GLU A 694 77.82 9.73 -17.65
C GLU A 694 77.80 11.19 -17.15
N GLY A 695 78.97 11.72 -16.75
CA GLY A 695 79.23 13.16 -16.52
C GLY A 695 79.23 13.63 -15.08
#